data_AF-A0A9Q0IKS4-F1
#
_entry.id   AF-A0A9Q0IKS4-F1
#
_cell.length_a   1.000
_cell.length_b   1.000
_cell.length_c   1.000
_cell.angle_alpha   90.00
_cell.angle_beta   90.00
_cell.angle_gamma   90.00
#
_symmetry.space_group_name_H-M   'P 1'
#
loop_
_entity.id
_entity.type
_entity.pdbx_description
1 polymer ?
#
loop_
_entity_poly.entity_id
_entity_poly.type
_entity_poly.pdbx_seq_one_letter_code
_entity_poly.pdbx_strand_id
1 'polypeptide(L)'
;MAAAAPNPEDSARNGGSSSSSSTAGTPSAIAGDGDTEEAEDFTSASHCSELSRRQNEQRKQGLFCDVTLAFSSGAASGNVQSCEYSAHRSVLAAATDYFTPLLGGQFSESVSGRVEMKEWSSELGPDPETVESVIQYMYTGEIRVSTCNVHEVLELADRFLLVQLKDFCGEFLKKKLSLTNCVAVHSLAHMYTLDQLALRAADMIRRNFHKVIQDDEFYTLPFHLVRDWLSDAEITVDSEEVLFEAVVKWVQKSGDDRGRYFEELFRLLRLPQIKPTYLTRVVKAESLVAANEACLRLVSEAVEGHAIRFENLKSADMEFWSSHMASFQPRFGQNMDVIMVVGGVSEGGDYLSECVGYFIYEDRWVNLPHIHNHLDGHAIAATESHVYVAGSMEPGFAKTVERYNPNRNTWEQVSNLTTRKHSFGLTCIKDILYSIGGHGNFSPGFKDVSVYEPEPDKWHNLESAPKILRDVKAVSVEDRYVYVTARTPVDTDNEDGLKTVTTRYDTESRQWQDVDSLPLIDNYCVFQMAVATTNFYHTASCCPKSYDVRDETARQKISARISDDILESLPPEVTSVEGAAICHFDEDVFVIGGWKNSDDVDKQYRKEAYRYCAERKRWMLLPPMPQPRCRATACHVRIPYRFLYGCQRYPMPQNLARQRDRMQQMQQLHRRTLTLRRQLQSQIDHLTSLKTATIAALSNTSVCMRDPQGVQEILHGMQKAGLDTIQVISDFDMTLTRFAHNGKRCPTSHNILDNSQLISDECKAKLKDLLDTYYPIEIDSSKTIEEKLPLMVEWWTKAHALIVQQKIRKDQLALAVQESDAMLRDGYQRFFDCLHRHGVPLLIFSAGLGDILEEVIRQAAVFHPNVKVFSNYMDFDKTGVMTAFKGELIHIYNKREGALLNTGHFQDLRTRPNVVLLGDSLGDLTMADGVQDVESILKIGFLNDKVDERKQSYLNSYDIVLIKDETMDVPNGILDFLVADK
;
A
#
# COMPACT_ATOMS: atom_id res chain seq x y z
N MET A 1 22.83 -50.73 -26.26
CA MET A 1 22.79 -51.12 -27.68
C MET A 1 22.86 -49.85 -28.51
N ALA A 2 23.85 -49.77 -29.40
CA ALA A 2 23.98 -48.93 -30.60
C ALA A 2 23.65 -47.42 -30.46
N ALA A 3 24.65 -46.52 -30.45
CA ALA A 3 25.45 -45.98 -31.59
C ALA A 3 24.87 -44.62 -32.04
N ALA A 4 25.60 -43.55 -32.35
CA ALA A 4 27.03 -43.30 -32.45
C ALA A 4 27.30 -41.77 -32.34
N ALA A 5 28.57 -41.44 -32.10
CA ALA A 5 29.15 -40.14 -31.76
C ALA A 5 29.17 -39.07 -32.87
N PRO A 6 29.60 -37.84 -32.51
CA PRO A 6 30.46 -37.06 -33.39
C PRO A 6 31.78 -36.62 -32.71
N ASN A 7 32.84 -36.58 -33.53
CA ASN A 7 34.06 -35.78 -33.38
C ASN A 7 33.72 -34.28 -33.20
N PRO A 8 34.60 -33.45 -32.59
CA PRO A 8 35.65 -32.81 -33.38
C PRO A 8 37.00 -32.55 -32.65
N GLU A 9 38.08 -32.68 -33.42
CA GLU A 9 39.27 -31.83 -33.31
C GLU A 9 38.85 -30.38 -33.67
N ASP A 10 39.25 -29.37 -32.90
CA ASP A 10 40.47 -28.61 -33.23
C ASP A 10 40.64 -27.32 -32.41
N SER A 11 41.87 -27.14 -31.94
CA SER A 11 42.62 -25.89 -31.73
C SER A 11 42.14 -24.80 -30.76
N ALA A 12 43.05 -24.52 -29.81
CA ALA A 12 43.02 -23.47 -28.81
C ALA A 12 43.91 -22.27 -29.20
N ARG A 13 43.50 -21.11 -28.67
CA ARG A 13 44.26 -20.01 -28.03
C ARG A 13 45.53 -19.44 -28.66
N ASN A 14 45.59 -18.11 -28.69
CA ASN A 14 46.82 -17.33 -28.74
C ASN A 14 46.84 -16.20 -27.69
N GLY A 15 48.00 -16.01 -27.04
CA GLY A 15 48.44 -14.84 -26.25
C GLY A 15 48.13 -14.85 -24.75
N GLY A 16 49.08 -14.76 -23.81
CA GLY A 16 50.54 -14.65 -23.86
C GLY A 16 51.12 -14.25 -22.49
N SER A 17 52.41 -14.56 -22.30
CA SER A 17 53.34 -14.20 -21.19
C SER A 17 53.17 -14.98 -19.87
N SER A 18 54.20 -15.51 -19.20
CA SER A 18 55.65 -15.34 -19.29
C SER A 18 56.38 -16.46 -18.53
N SER A 19 57.61 -16.78 -18.98
CA SER A 19 58.71 -17.52 -18.30
C SER A 19 58.44 -18.98 -17.90
N SER A 20 59.31 -19.96 -18.09
CA SER A 20 60.62 -20.10 -18.74
C SER A 20 60.91 -21.60 -18.64
N SER A 21 60.95 -22.33 -19.75
CA SER A 21 61.42 -23.71 -19.78
C SER A 21 62.43 -23.86 -20.90
N SER A 22 63.69 -24.00 -20.50
CA SER A 22 64.74 -24.54 -21.33
C SER A 22 64.49 -26.02 -21.59
N THR A 23 64.24 -26.39 -22.84
CA THR A 23 64.54 -27.74 -23.36
C THR A 23 65.38 -27.56 -24.61
N ALA A 24 66.65 -27.95 -24.52
CA ALA A 24 67.58 -28.00 -25.61
C ALA A 24 67.29 -29.23 -26.49
N GLY A 25 67.27 -29.03 -27.81
CA GLY A 25 67.44 -30.09 -28.79
C GLY A 25 68.91 -30.30 -29.10
N THR A 26 69.30 -31.54 -29.32
CA THR A 26 70.48 -31.94 -30.11
C THR A 26 70.28 -31.55 -31.58
N PRO A 27 71.35 -31.23 -32.37
CA PRO A 27 72.33 -32.26 -32.75
C PRO A 27 73.82 -31.82 -32.88
N SER A 28 74.69 -32.79 -32.58
CA SER A 28 76.03 -33.10 -33.14
C SER A 28 76.87 -31.98 -33.80
N ALA A 29 78.05 -31.68 -33.22
CA ALA A 29 79.36 -32.10 -33.76
C ALA A 29 80.57 -31.37 -33.10
N ILE A 30 81.49 -32.20 -32.56
CA ILE A 30 82.97 -32.08 -32.52
C ILE A 30 83.66 -31.31 -31.36
N ALA A 31 84.39 -32.14 -30.59
CA ALA A 31 85.67 -31.95 -29.89
C ALA A 31 85.71 -31.33 -28.47
N GLY A 32 86.13 -32.16 -27.51
CA GLY A 32 86.72 -31.73 -26.24
C GLY A 32 86.55 -32.75 -25.11
N ASP A 33 87.55 -33.61 -24.94
CA ASP A 33 87.77 -34.63 -23.88
C ASP A 33 87.16 -34.33 -22.49
N GLY A 34 86.50 -35.34 -21.92
CA GLY A 34 86.11 -35.42 -20.51
C GLY A 34 85.02 -36.46 -20.28
N ASP A 35 85.40 -37.68 -19.89
CA ASP A 35 84.49 -38.79 -19.55
C ASP A 35 83.34 -38.30 -18.65
N THR A 36 82.12 -38.29 -19.19
CA THR A 36 80.88 -38.03 -18.45
C THR A 36 80.26 -39.38 -18.10
N GLU A 37 80.05 -39.64 -16.81
CA GLU A 37 79.40 -40.86 -16.32
C GLU A 37 78.06 -41.07 -17.03
N GLU A 38 77.91 -42.22 -17.70
CA GLU A 38 76.62 -42.67 -18.24
C GLU A 38 75.70 -43.02 -17.06
N ALA A 39 74.81 -42.09 -16.69
CA ALA A 39 73.76 -42.32 -15.70
C ALA A 39 72.37 -42.29 -16.38
N GLU A 40 71.53 -43.30 -16.07
CA GLU A 40 70.13 -43.35 -16.49
C GLU A 40 69.19 -43.23 -15.29
N ASP A 41 68.25 -42.28 -15.36
CA ASP A 41 67.22 -42.09 -14.35
C ASP A 41 66.01 -43.01 -14.61
N PHE A 42 65.73 -43.95 -13.71
CA PHE A 42 64.52 -44.77 -13.73
C PHE A 42 63.42 -44.17 -12.84
N THR A 43 62.25 -43.89 -13.43
CA THR A 43 61.06 -43.45 -12.69
C THR A 43 59.90 -44.40 -12.92
N SER A 44 59.29 -44.91 -11.84
CA SER A 44 58.11 -45.76 -11.92
C SER A 44 56.85 -44.93 -11.63
N ALA A 45 56.03 -44.70 -12.66
CA ALA A 45 54.81 -43.91 -12.54
C ALA A 45 53.77 -44.50 -11.56
N SER A 46 53.79 -45.83 -11.34
CA SER A 46 52.83 -46.51 -10.46
C SER A 46 53.30 -46.61 -9.00
N HIS A 47 54.58 -46.39 -8.73
CA HIS A 47 55.17 -46.65 -7.41
C HIS A 47 54.50 -45.83 -6.30
N CYS A 48 54.34 -44.51 -6.48
CA CYS A 48 53.76 -43.64 -5.46
C CYS A 48 52.28 -43.95 -5.20
N SER A 49 51.49 -44.19 -6.25
CA SER A 49 50.07 -44.56 -6.11
C SER A 49 49.91 -45.87 -5.34
N GLU A 50 50.70 -46.88 -5.68
CA GLU A 50 50.64 -48.19 -5.02
C GLU A 50 51.20 -48.14 -3.58
N LEU A 51 52.22 -47.30 -3.32
CA LEU A 51 52.74 -47.04 -1.98
C LEU A 51 51.66 -46.41 -1.09
N SER A 52 51.02 -45.34 -1.56
CA SER A 52 49.91 -44.66 -0.88
C SER A 52 48.74 -45.61 -0.59
N ARG A 53 48.36 -46.44 -1.56
CA ARG A 53 47.30 -47.45 -1.42
C ARG A 53 47.63 -48.46 -0.31
N ARG A 54 48.86 -48.99 -0.31
CA ARG A 54 49.33 -49.95 0.71
C ARG A 54 49.47 -49.32 2.09
N GLN A 55 49.89 -48.05 2.19
CA GLN A 55 49.93 -47.34 3.47
C GLN A 55 48.52 -47.18 4.06
N ASN A 56 47.51 -46.92 3.23
CA ASN A 56 46.12 -46.86 3.70
C ASN A 56 45.61 -48.25 4.15
N GLU A 57 45.97 -49.34 3.46
CA GLU A 57 45.65 -50.71 3.90
C GLU A 57 46.31 -51.03 5.25
N GLN A 58 47.58 -50.64 5.45
CA GLN A 58 48.27 -50.77 6.73
C GLN A 58 47.55 -50.00 7.83
N ARG A 59 47.12 -48.76 7.56
CA ARG A 59 46.35 -47.95 8.50
C ARG A 59 45.06 -48.64 8.94
N LYS A 60 44.27 -49.17 7.99
CA LYS A 60 43.01 -49.88 8.29
C LYS A 60 43.22 -51.14 9.14
N GLN A 61 44.41 -51.74 9.09
CA GLN A 61 44.81 -52.88 9.92
C GLN A 61 45.51 -52.48 11.23
N GLY A 62 45.74 -51.17 11.47
CA GLY A 62 46.48 -50.65 12.63
C GLY A 62 47.98 -50.91 12.59
N LEU A 63 48.54 -51.26 11.42
CA LEU A 63 49.95 -51.58 11.26
C LEU A 63 50.80 -50.32 11.19
N PHE A 64 51.81 -50.23 12.07
CA PHE A 64 52.79 -49.14 12.14
C PHE A 64 52.21 -47.74 12.44
N CYS A 65 50.94 -47.64 12.86
CA CYS A 65 50.34 -46.37 13.25
C CYS A 65 51.00 -45.84 14.54
N ASP A 66 51.32 -44.55 14.53
CA ASP A 66 52.10 -43.83 15.56
C ASP A 66 51.36 -42.60 16.10
N VAL A 67 50.14 -42.35 15.64
CA VAL A 67 49.22 -41.34 16.19
C VAL A 67 47.77 -41.83 16.14
N THR A 68 46.97 -41.40 17.12
CA THR A 68 45.52 -41.63 17.17
C THR A 68 44.77 -40.30 17.15
N LEU A 69 43.86 -40.12 16.19
CA LEU A 69 42.96 -38.99 16.08
C LEU A 69 41.64 -39.34 16.77
N ALA A 70 41.29 -38.59 17.81
CA ALA A 70 40.04 -38.78 18.56
C ALA A 70 39.06 -37.64 18.27
N PHE A 71 37.89 -37.97 17.72
CA PHE A 71 36.81 -37.03 17.44
C PHE A 71 35.76 -37.18 18.54
N SER A 72 35.55 -36.13 19.33
CA SER A 72 34.69 -36.15 20.51
C SER A 72 33.51 -35.18 20.41
N SER A 73 32.32 -35.64 20.82
CA SER A 73 31.10 -34.83 20.99
C SER A 73 31.19 -33.94 22.23
N GLY A 74 30.80 -32.68 22.09
CA GLY A 74 30.71 -31.71 23.17
C GLY A 74 29.34 -31.74 23.86
N ALA A 75 29.01 -32.82 24.59
CA ALA A 75 27.78 -32.88 25.39
C ALA A 75 28.07 -32.80 26.90
N ALA A 76 27.37 -31.89 27.59
CA ALA A 76 27.37 -31.72 29.05
C ALA A 76 26.75 -32.90 29.84
N SER A 77 26.46 -34.02 29.17
CA SER A 77 25.74 -35.18 29.72
C SER A 77 26.56 -36.47 29.57
N GLY A 78 27.53 -36.68 30.47
CA GLY A 78 27.96 -37.97 31.03
C GLY A 78 28.49 -39.12 30.15
N ASN A 79 28.11 -39.25 28.89
CA ASN A 79 28.56 -40.31 27.98
C ASN A 79 29.19 -39.68 26.73
N VAL A 80 30.50 -39.47 26.79
CA VAL A 80 31.30 -39.02 25.65
C VAL A 80 31.50 -40.20 24.71
N GLN A 81 30.79 -40.24 23.59
CA GLN A 81 31.07 -41.16 22.51
C GLN A 81 32.20 -40.55 21.66
N SER A 82 33.41 -41.09 21.83
CA SER A 82 34.64 -40.65 21.14
C SER A 82 34.99 -41.68 20.07
N CYS A 83 35.00 -41.28 18.79
CA CYS A 83 35.46 -42.14 17.70
C CYS A 83 36.96 -41.93 17.48
N GLU A 84 37.72 -43.02 17.41
CA GLU A 84 39.18 -43.00 17.34
C GLU A 84 39.69 -43.61 16.04
N TYR A 85 40.64 -42.92 15.39
CA TYR A 85 41.24 -43.33 14.13
C TYR A 85 42.76 -43.36 14.26
N SER A 86 43.36 -44.54 14.11
CA SER A 86 44.82 -44.69 14.07
C SER A 86 45.36 -44.26 12.70
N ALA A 87 46.52 -43.59 12.68
CA ALA A 87 47.17 -43.08 11.48
C ALA A 87 48.70 -43.03 11.63
N HIS A 88 49.38 -42.77 10.50
CA HIS A 88 50.82 -42.54 10.39
C HIS A 88 51.14 -41.03 10.38
N ARG A 89 51.98 -40.56 11.30
CA ARG A 89 52.40 -39.15 11.44
C ARG A 89 53.07 -38.64 10.18
N SER A 90 53.89 -39.49 9.54
CA SER A 90 54.60 -39.16 8.30
C SER A 90 53.63 -38.85 7.15
N VAL A 91 52.54 -39.62 7.01
CA VAL A 91 51.54 -39.40 5.97
C VAL A 91 50.70 -38.16 6.29
N LEU A 92 50.25 -38.00 7.54
CA LEU A 92 49.45 -36.83 7.94
C LEU A 92 50.22 -35.52 7.79
N ALA A 93 51.49 -35.48 8.20
CA ALA A 93 52.36 -34.30 8.03
C ALA A 93 52.69 -34.02 6.56
N ALA A 94 52.76 -35.06 5.71
CA ALA A 94 52.95 -34.88 4.27
C ALA A 94 51.67 -34.42 3.55
N ALA A 95 50.49 -34.80 4.05
CA ALA A 95 49.21 -34.48 3.43
C ALA A 95 48.77 -33.03 3.69
N THR A 96 49.15 -32.44 4.84
CA THR A 96 48.80 -31.06 5.18
C THR A 96 49.78 -30.42 6.14
N ASP A 97 49.99 -29.11 5.96
CA ASP A 97 50.78 -28.25 6.84
C ASP A 97 50.20 -28.15 8.26
N TYR A 98 48.94 -28.53 8.48
CA TYR A 98 48.31 -28.53 9.80
C TYR A 98 49.00 -29.51 10.78
N PHE A 99 49.32 -30.73 10.32
CA PHE A 99 49.84 -31.78 11.20
C PHE A 99 51.35 -31.68 11.42
N THR A 100 52.09 -30.99 10.54
CA THR A 100 53.54 -30.80 10.65
C THR A 100 53.98 -30.14 11.97
N PRO A 101 53.46 -28.97 12.39
CA PRO A 101 53.81 -28.36 13.67
C PRO A 101 53.23 -29.13 14.85
N LEU A 102 52.00 -29.65 14.72
CA LEU A 102 51.29 -30.36 15.78
C LEU A 102 52.02 -31.65 16.19
N LEU A 103 52.59 -32.36 15.21
CA LEU A 103 53.34 -33.60 15.41
C LEU A 103 54.86 -33.38 15.43
N GLY A 104 55.34 -32.16 15.22
CA GLY A 104 56.76 -31.82 15.08
C GLY A 104 57.58 -31.73 16.37
N GLY A 105 56.97 -31.96 17.54
CA GLY A 105 57.68 -32.04 18.83
C GLY A 105 57.51 -30.82 19.76
N GLN A 106 56.86 -29.75 19.31
CA GLN A 106 56.75 -28.48 20.07
C GLN A 106 55.51 -28.41 20.98
N PHE A 107 54.55 -29.31 20.79
CA PHE A 107 53.27 -29.32 21.51
C PHE A 107 53.03 -30.66 22.23
N SER A 108 52.10 -30.67 23.19
CA SER A 108 51.79 -31.82 24.05
C SER A 108 51.36 -33.07 23.27
N GLU A 109 50.74 -32.85 22.11
CA GLU A 109 50.20 -33.81 21.16
C GLU A 109 51.30 -34.70 20.55
N SER A 110 52.51 -34.15 20.40
CA SER A 110 53.66 -34.87 19.89
C SER A 110 54.20 -35.91 20.89
N VAL A 111 53.96 -35.68 22.19
CA VAL A 111 54.37 -36.55 23.31
C VAL A 111 53.25 -37.52 23.69
N SER A 112 51.99 -37.10 23.62
CA SER A 112 50.84 -37.92 23.98
C SER A 112 50.51 -38.98 22.92
N GLY A 113 50.89 -38.77 21.65
CA GLY A 113 50.54 -39.66 20.54
C GLY A 113 49.02 -39.71 20.25
N ARG A 114 48.26 -38.79 20.85
CA ARG A 114 46.81 -38.68 20.74
C ARG A 114 46.42 -37.23 20.50
N VAL A 115 45.63 -36.99 19.47
CA VAL A 115 45.12 -35.66 19.11
C VAL A 115 43.62 -35.64 19.33
N GLU A 116 43.16 -34.82 20.26
CA GLU A 116 41.72 -34.66 20.54
C GLU A 116 41.15 -33.51 19.73
N MET A 117 40.22 -33.84 18.83
CA MET A 117 39.50 -32.87 18.01
C MET A 117 38.13 -32.57 18.63
N LYS A 118 37.99 -31.36 19.15
CA LYS A 118 36.82 -30.84 19.87
C LYS A 118 36.17 -29.70 19.09
N GLU A 119 34.94 -29.33 19.48
CA GLU A 119 34.19 -28.20 18.93
C GLU A 119 33.96 -28.33 17.42
N TRP A 120 32.90 -29.06 17.06
CA TRP A 120 32.44 -29.26 15.69
C TRP A 120 31.09 -28.58 15.49
N SER A 121 30.72 -28.30 14.25
CA SER A 121 29.41 -27.72 13.92
C SER A 121 28.23 -28.60 14.40
N SER A 122 28.42 -29.92 14.38
CA SER A 122 27.50 -30.91 14.93
C SER A 122 27.79 -31.19 16.40
N GLU A 123 26.76 -31.17 17.25
CA GLU A 123 26.88 -31.52 18.68
C GLU A 123 27.43 -32.94 18.90
N LEU A 124 27.15 -33.85 17.97
CA LEU A 124 27.61 -35.24 17.99
C LEU A 124 29.01 -35.43 17.36
N GLY A 125 29.60 -34.37 16.80
CA GLY A 125 30.76 -34.45 15.92
C GLY A 125 30.39 -34.84 14.48
N PRO A 126 31.35 -34.79 13.54
CA PRO A 126 31.15 -35.20 12.15
C PRO A 126 30.90 -36.71 12.05
N ASP A 127 30.15 -37.13 11.03
CA ASP A 127 29.83 -38.53 10.81
C ASP A 127 31.10 -39.40 10.66
N PRO A 128 31.17 -40.56 11.34
CA PRO A 128 32.33 -41.43 11.28
C PRO A 128 32.76 -41.86 9.87
N GLU A 129 31.80 -42.09 8.96
CA GLU A 129 32.12 -42.47 7.58
C GLU A 129 32.74 -41.31 6.81
N THR A 130 32.29 -40.07 7.07
CA THR A 130 32.88 -38.87 6.49
C THR A 130 34.31 -38.67 6.97
N VAL A 131 34.56 -38.81 8.28
CA VAL A 131 35.90 -38.68 8.86
C VAL A 131 36.86 -39.71 8.27
N GLU A 132 36.47 -40.98 8.22
CA GLU A 132 37.28 -42.05 7.60
C GLU A 132 37.55 -41.76 6.12
N SER A 133 36.58 -41.21 5.39
CA SER A 133 36.74 -40.83 3.98
C SER A 133 37.75 -39.69 3.79
N VAL A 134 37.75 -38.69 4.66
CA VAL A 134 38.73 -37.58 4.61
C VAL A 134 40.13 -38.04 5.05
N ILE A 135 40.23 -38.92 6.04
CA ILE A 135 41.52 -39.53 6.39
C ILE A 135 42.03 -40.38 5.21
N GLN A 136 41.17 -41.19 4.59
CA GLN A 136 41.55 -41.94 3.39
C GLN A 136 42.01 -41.02 2.24
N TYR A 137 41.39 -39.85 2.08
CA TYR A 137 41.83 -38.85 1.11
C TYR A 137 43.28 -38.39 1.38
N MET A 138 43.67 -38.17 2.64
CA MET A 138 45.05 -37.81 2.99
C MET A 138 46.09 -38.87 2.57
N TYR A 139 45.68 -40.14 2.46
CA TYR A 139 46.57 -41.22 2.01
C TYR A 139 46.55 -41.40 0.50
N THR A 140 45.36 -41.36 -0.10
CA THR A 140 45.12 -41.84 -1.48
C THR A 140 44.89 -40.72 -2.49
N GLY A 141 44.50 -39.52 -2.04
CA GLY A 141 44.03 -38.44 -2.89
C GLY A 141 42.61 -38.66 -3.45
N GLU A 142 41.91 -39.71 -3.03
CA GLU A 142 40.59 -40.09 -3.56
C GLU A 142 39.50 -39.98 -2.49
N ILE A 143 38.38 -39.33 -2.84
CA ILE A 143 37.19 -39.23 -1.98
C ILE A 143 35.92 -39.10 -2.81
N ARG A 144 34.82 -39.65 -2.28
CA ARG A 144 33.50 -39.52 -2.87
C ARG A 144 32.68 -38.46 -2.12
N VAL A 145 32.47 -37.31 -2.75
CA VAL A 145 31.60 -36.24 -2.23
C VAL A 145 30.18 -36.39 -2.78
N SER A 146 29.21 -36.22 -1.90
CA SER A 146 27.77 -36.34 -2.13
C SER A 146 27.04 -35.15 -1.50
N THR A 147 25.74 -34.99 -1.77
CA THR A 147 24.97 -33.87 -1.21
C THR A 147 24.72 -33.97 0.30
N CYS A 148 24.86 -35.16 0.90
CA CYS A 148 24.67 -35.36 2.33
C CYS A 148 25.96 -35.17 3.15
N ASN A 149 27.13 -35.52 2.60
CA ASN A 149 28.41 -35.40 3.32
C ASN A 149 29.22 -34.13 2.99
N VAL A 150 28.85 -33.36 1.95
CA VAL A 150 29.63 -32.20 1.50
C VAL A 150 29.89 -31.15 2.59
N HIS A 151 28.93 -30.95 3.51
CA HIS A 151 29.08 -30.00 4.62
C HIS A 151 30.25 -30.39 5.55
N GLU A 152 30.21 -31.62 6.05
CA GLU A 152 31.23 -32.14 6.96
C GLU A 152 32.59 -32.33 6.27
N VAL A 153 32.59 -32.76 5.00
CA VAL A 153 33.83 -32.84 4.20
C VAL A 153 34.46 -31.46 4.07
N LEU A 154 33.66 -30.42 3.82
CA LEU A 154 34.13 -29.04 3.70
C LEU A 154 34.67 -28.52 5.04
N GLU A 155 33.99 -28.81 6.16
CA GLU A 155 34.45 -28.46 7.51
C GLU A 155 35.82 -29.08 7.82
N LEU A 156 35.98 -30.38 7.57
CA LEU A 156 37.23 -31.10 7.78
C LEU A 156 38.33 -30.61 6.82
N ALA A 157 37.99 -30.36 5.56
CA ALA A 157 38.95 -29.87 4.57
C ALA A 157 39.48 -28.47 4.92
N ASP A 158 38.60 -27.57 5.36
CA ASP A 158 39.00 -26.23 5.79
C ASP A 158 39.84 -26.27 7.08
N ARG A 159 39.37 -27.00 8.10
CA ARG A 159 40.05 -27.10 9.41
C ARG A 159 41.43 -27.75 9.31
N PHE A 160 41.57 -28.77 8.47
CA PHE A 160 42.85 -29.44 8.21
C PHE A 160 43.63 -28.82 7.06
N LEU A 161 43.25 -27.64 6.54
CA LEU A 161 43.96 -26.93 5.48
C LEU A 161 44.18 -27.77 4.20
N LEU A 162 43.25 -28.67 3.88
CA LEU A 162 43.23 -29.47 2.64
C LEU A 162 42.68 -28.63 1.48
N VAL A 163 43.47 -27.67 1.00
CA VAL A 163 43.06 -26.65 0.01
C VAL A 163 42.43 -27.26 -1.25
N GLN A 164 43.04 -28.30 -1.83
CA GLN A 164 42.53 -28.94 -3.05
C GLN A 164 41.15 -29.60 -2.85
N LEU A 165 40.91 -30.19 -1.68
CA LEU A 165 39.62 -30.80 -1.34
C LEU A 165 38.56 -29.72 -1.08
N LYS A 166 38.95 -28.64 -0.39
CA LYS A 166 38.10 -27.46 -0.18
C LYS A 166 37.66 -26.84 -1.51
N ASP A 167 38.59 -26.63 -2.44
CA ASP A 167 38.31 -26.10 -3.78
C ASP A 167 37.37 -27.02 -4.57
N PHE A 168 37.59 -28.33 -4.50
CA PHE A 168 36.70 -29.31 -5.12
C PHE A 168 35.27 -29.27 -4.55
N CYS A 169 35.13 -29.16 -3.22
CA CYS A 169 33.82 -28.99 -2.59
C CYS A 169 33.14 -27.69 -3.04
N GLY A 170 33.89 -26.60 -3.18
CA GLY A 170 33.40 -25.34 -3.74
C GLY A 170 32.86 -25.48 -5.16
N GLU A 171 33.60 -26.12 -6.06
CA GLU A 171 33.16 -26.38 -7.44
C GLU A 171 32.00 -27.39 -7.52
N PHE A 172 31.93 -28.36 -6.61
CA PHE A 172 30.80 -29.29 -6.50
C PHE A 172 29.51 -28.55 -6.11
N LEU A 173 29.57 -27.69 -5.10
CA LEU A 173 28.43 -26.89 -4.66
C LEU A 173 28.00 -25.88 -5.73
N LYS A 174 28.96 -25.28 -6.45
CA LYS A 174 28.70 -24.37 -7.58
C LYS A 174 27.91 -25.04 -8.71
N LYS A 175 28.18 -26.31 -9.02
CA LYS A 175 27.45 -27.09 -10.04
C LYS A 175 26.05 -27.50 -9.58
N LYS A 176 25.84 -27.66 -8.27
CA LYS A 176 24.55 -28.06 -7.68
C LYS A 176 23.76 -26.88 -7.09
N LEU A 177 24.17 -25.65 -7.36
CA LEU A 177 23.50 -24.45 -6.88
C LEU A 177 22.11 -24.31 -7.53
N SER A 178 21.09 -24.13 -6.69
CA SER A 178 19.68 -24.07 -7.06
C SER A 178 18.95 -23.11 -6.12
N LEU A 179 17.71 -22.74 -6.46
CA LEU A 179 16.90 -21.82 -5.64
C LEU A 179 16.58 -22.38 -4.25
N THR A 180 16.52 -23.70 -4.08
CA THR A 180 16.16 -24.36 -2.82
C THR A 180 17.33 -24.58 -1.88
N ASN A 181 18.58 -24.41 -2.35
CA ASN A 181 19.77 -24.59 -1.52
C ASN A 181 20.69 -23.37 -1.51
N CYS A 182 20.32 -22.28 -2.20
CA CYS A 182 21.20 -21.13 -2.34
C CYS A 182 21.50 -20.45 -1.00
N VAL A 183 20.56 -20.43 -0.06
CA VAL A 183 20.73 -19.82 1.27
C VAL A 183 21.74 -20.62 2.09
N ALA A 184 21.55 -21.93 2.23
CA ALA A 184 22.51 -22.81 2.89
C ALA A 184 23.89 -22.73 2.23
N VAL A 185 23.96 -22.86 0.90
CA VAL A 185 25.24 -22.79 0.17
C VAL A 185 25.93 -21.45 0.35
N HIS A 186 25.19 -20.33 0.38
CA HIS A 186 25.75 -19.02 0.68
C HIS A 186 26.30 -18.93 2.10
N SER A 187 25.56 -19.45 3.09
CA SER A 187 26.02 -19.49 4.49
C SER A 187 27.31 -20.32 4.64
N LEU A 188 27.39 -21.48 3.99
CA LEU A 188 28.60 -22.32 4.00
C LEU A 188 29.76 -21.63 3.28
N ALA A 189 29.50 -21.02 2.13
CA ALA A 189 30.53 -20.32 1.39
C ALA A 189 31.10 -19.13 2.18
N HIS A 190 30.26 -18.42 2.93
CA HIS A 190 30.71 -17.33 3.80
C HIS A 190 31.50 -17.87 5.01
N MET A 191 30.99 -18.91 5.67
CA MET A 191 31.62 -19.53 6.84
C MET A 191 33.02 -20.08 6.53
N TYR A 192 33.19 -20.75 5.39
CA TYR A 192 34.47 -21.35 4.97
C TYR A 192 35.22 -20.51 3.93
N THR A 193 34.95 -19.20 3.82
CA THR A 193 35.71 -18.27 2.95
C THR A 193 35.88 -18.72 1.49
N LEU A 194 34.80 -19.23 0.87
CA LEU A 194 34.75 -19.62 -0.54
C LEU A 194 34.19 -18.48 -1.42
N ASP A 195 35.00 -17.45 -1.65
CA ASP A 195 34.55 -16.17 -2.26
C ASP A 195 33.83 -16.31 -3.60
N GLN A 196 34.34 -17.15 -4.52
CA GLN A 196 33.71 -17.34 -5.83
C GLN A 196 32.34 -18.01 -5.74
N LEU A 197 32.18 -18.96 -4.79
CA LEU A 197 30.91 -19.63 -4.55
C LEU A 197 29.95 -18.68 -3.84
N ALA A 198 30.44 -17.91 -2.86
CA ALA A 198 29.66 -16.91 -2.14
C ALA A 198 29.10 -15.87 -3.10
N LEU A 199 29.91 -15.33 -4.02
CA LEU A 199 29.47 -14.38 -5.04
C LEU A 199 28.34 -14.94 -5.92
N ARG A 200 28.52 -16.18 -6.42
CA ARG A 200 27.54 -16.86 -7.28
C ARG A 200 26.23 -17.16 -6.55
N ALA A 201 26.32 -17.63 -5.30
CA ALA A 201 25.16 -17.88 -4.47
C ALA A 201 24.44 -16.57 -4.11
N ALA A 202 25.21 -15.52 -3.78
CA ALA A 202 24.67 -14.20 -3.49
C ALA A 202 23.93 -13.62 -4.69
N ASP A 203 24.47 -13.71 -5.90
CA ASP A 203 23.78 -13.25 -7.12
C ASP A 203 22.47 -13.99 -7.39
N MET A 204 22.41 -15.29 -7.07
CA MET A 204 21.18 -16.07 -7.19
C MET A 204 20.14 -15.63 -6.15
N ILE A 205 20.56 -15.41 -4.91
CA ILE A 205 19.71 -14.90 -3.82
C ILE A 205 19.21 -13.50 -4.16
N ARG A 206 20.08 -12.57 -4.58
CA ARG A 206 19.73 -11.20 -4.97
C ARG A 206 18.60 -11.17 -5.98
N ARG A 207 18.69 -11.99 -7.04
CA ARG A 207 17.72 -12.04 -8.15
C ARG A 207 16.38 -12.69 -7.79
N ASN A 208 16.33 -13.45 -6.71
CA ASN A 208 15.14 -14.20 -6.30
C ASN A 208 14.79 -13.95 -4.84
N PHE A 209 15.18 -12.79 -4.31
CA PHE A 209 15.12 -12.50 -2.87
C PHE A 209 13.67 -12.56 -2.36
N HIS A 210 12.72 -12.05 -3.15
CA HIS A 210 11.28 -12.18 -2.93
C HIS A 210 10.78 -13.63 -2.70
N LYS A 211 11.40 -14.63 -3.32
CA LYS A 211 11.08 -16.06 -3.08
C LYS A 211 11.85 -16.62 -1.90
N VAL A 212 13.11 -16.21 -1.73
CA VAL A 212 13.99 -16.69 -0.65
C VAL A 212 13.44 -16.33 0.73
N ILE A 213 12.89 -15.12 0.90
CA ILE A 213 12.29 -14.70 2.17
C ILE A 213 10.96 -15.38 2.48
N GLN A 214 10.33 -16.07 1.51
CA GLN A 214 9.14 -16.87 1.77
C GLN A 214 9.50 -18.24 2.37
N ASP A 215 10.72 -18.72 2.11
CA ASP A 215 11.23 -19.97 2.65
C ASP A 215 11.68 -19.80 4.11
N ASP A 216 11.40 -20.81 4.94
CA ASP A 216 11.73 -20.79 6.35
C ASP A 216 13.25 -20.92 6.63
N GLU A 217 14.02 -21.36 5.63
CA GLU A 217 15.48 -21.46 5.67
C GLU A 217 16.14 -20.08 5.81
N PHE A 218 15.59 -19.01 5.20
CA PHE A 218 16.14 -17.66 5.39
C PHE A 218 16.15 -17.23 6.86
N TYR A 219 15.14 -17.66 7.64
CA TYR A 219 15.02 -17.27 9.05
C TYR A 219 15.99 -18.01 9.99
N THR A 220 16.74 -19.01 9.51
CA THR A 220 17.82 -19.65 10.28
C THR A 220 19.14 -18.88 10.18
N LEU A 221 19.26 -17.92 9.26
CA LEU A 221 20.49 -17.16 9.06
C LEU A 221 20.93 -16.39 10.32
N PRO A 222 22.25 -16.28 10.55
CA PRO A 222 22.80 -15.48 11.64
C PRO A 222 22.62 -13.97 11.37
N PHE A 223 22.65 -13.19 12.46
CA PHE A 223 22.44 -11.75 12.43
C PHE A 223 23.28 -11.01 11.38
N HIS A 224 24.58 -11.29 11.29
CA HIS A 224 25.48 -10.58 10.38
C HIS A 224 25.08 -10.76 8.91
N LEU A 225 24.65 -11.96 8.50
CA LEU A 225 24.18 -12.19 7.14
C LEU A 225 22.86 -11.47 6.86
N VAL A 226 21.93 -11.46 7.82
CA VAL A 226 20.65 -10.74 7.67
C VAL A 226 20.90 -9.23 7.55
N ARG A 227 21.79 -8.68 8.39
CA ARG A 227 22.22 -7.28 8.33
C ARG A 227 22.83 -6.96 6.96
N ASP A 228 23.73 -7.81 6.47
CA ASP A 228 24.39 -7.61 5.19
C ASP A 228 23.37 -7.64 4.03
N TRP A 229 22.41 -8.57 4.06
CA TRP A 229 21.31 -8.62 3.09
C TRP A 229 20.41 -7.39 3.14
N LEU A 230 20.05 -6.90 4.33
CA LEU A 230 19.25 -5.68 4.48
C LEU A 230 20.02 -4.42 4.05
N SER A 231 21.35 -4.43 4.13
CA SER A 231 22.19 -3.33 3.65
C SER A 231 22.38 -3.35 2.13
N ASP A 232 22.23 -4.52 1.50
CA ASP A 232 22.42 -4.70 0.06
C ASP A 232 21.31 -3.96 -0.72
N ALA A 233 21.71 -3.05 -1.61
CA ALA A 233 20.80 -2.27 -2.43
C ALA A 233 20.27 -3.05 -3.65
N GLU A 234 20.92 -4.15 -4.05
CA GLU A 234 20.63 -4.92 -5.27
C GLU A 234 19.60 -6.05 -5.06
N ILE A 235 19.11 -6.24 -3.82
CA ILE A 235 18.11 -7.28 -3.53
C ILE A 235 16.79 -7.01 -4.26
N THR A 236 16.22 -8.07 -4.86
CA THR A 236 14.95 -8.01 -5.58
C THR A 236 13.76 -8.27 -4.67
N VAL A 237 13.10 -7.19 -4.26
CA VAL A 237 11.90 -7.22 -3.42
C VAL A 237 10.80 -6.40 -4.08
N ASP A 238 9.54 -6.73 -3.83
CA ASP A 238 8.44 -5.94 -4.38
C ASP A 238 8.24 -4.63 -3.61
N SER A 239 8.41 -4.67 -2.29
CA SER A 239 8.26 -3.47 -1.46
C SER A 239 9.02 -3.56 -0.13
N GLU A 240 9.29 -2.41 0.48
CA GLU A 240 10.02 -2.34 1.76
C GLU A 240 9.15 -2.85 2.92
N GLU A 241 7.82 -2.85 2.78
CA GLU A 241 6.88 -3.50 3.72
C GLU A 241 7.21 -4.99 3.91
N VAL A 242 7.53 -5.71 2.82
CA VAL A 242 7.86 -7.13 2.88
C VAL A 242 9.16 -7.36 3.66
N LEU A 243 10.13 -6.44 3.56
CA LEU A 243 11.36 -6.51 4.35
C LEU A 243 11.11 -6.26 5.83
N PHE A 244 10.22 -5.31 6.16
CA PHE A 244 9.80 -5.09 7.55
C PHE A 244 9.16 -6.35 8.14
N GLU A 245 8.23 -6.97 7.43
CA GLU A 245 7.60 -8.23 7.85
C GLU A 245 8.63 -9.36 8.01
N ALA A 246 9.60 -9.46 7.10
CA ALA A 246 10.68 -10.44 7.20
C ALA A 246 11.59 -10.22 8.42
N VAL A 247 11.91 -8.97 8.77
CA VAL A 247 12.68 -8.65 9.99
C VAL A 247 11.91 -9.06 11.24
N VAL A 248 10.62 -8.72 11.31
CA VAL A 248 9.76 -9.10 12.43
C VAL A 248 9.69 -10.63 12.57
N LYS A 249 9.45 -11.36 11.48
CA LYS A 249 9.43 -12.83 11.47
C LYS A 249 10.78 -13.45 11.87
N TRP A 250 11.91 -12.86 11.46
CA TRP A 250 13.25 -13.33 11.85
C TRP A 250 13.50 -13.17 13.36
N VAL A 251 13.12 -12.03 13.94
CA VAL A 251 13.28 -11.77 15.38
C VAL A 251 12.36 -12.65 16.21
N GLN A 252 11.11 -12.83 15.78
CA GLN A 252 10.12 -13.66 16.48
C GLN A 252 10.52 -15.15 16.58
N LYS A 253 11.32 -15.67 15.64
CA LYS A 253 11.81 -17.07 15.67
C LYS A 253 12.70 -17.37 16.89
N SER A 254 13.35 -16.36 17.49
CA SER A 254 14.13 -16.51 18.73
C SER A 254 14.14 -15.19 19.51
N GLY A 255 12.96 -14.79 20.02
CA GLY A 255 12.70 -13.46 20.57
C GLY A 255 13.68 -13.01 21.68
N ASP A 256 14.08 -13.92 22.57
CA ASP A 256 14.95 -13.60 23.71
C ASP A 256 16.37 -13.21 23.30
N ASP A 257 16.95 -13.91 22.32
CA ASP A 257 18.30 -13.63 21.83
C ASP A 257 18.33 -12.60 20.70
N ARG A 258 17.33 -12.63 19.81
CA ARG A 258 17.31 -11.79 18.60
C ARG A 258 16.72 -10.41 18.82
N GLY A 259 15.94 -10.20 19.87
CA GLY A 259 15.33 -8.89 20.19
C GLY A 259 16.35 -7.75 20.29
N ARG A 260 17.57 -8.05 20.77
CA ARG A 260 18.67 -7.07 20.89
C ARG A 260 19.14 -6.49 19.55
N TYR A 261 18.95 -7.22 18.45
CA TYR A 261 19.41 -6.81 17.11
C TYR A 261 18.33 -6.06 16.32
N PHE A 262 17.09 -6.00 16.82
CA PHE A 262 15.97 -5.44 16.09
C PHE A 262 16.18 -3.96 15.73
N GLU A 263 16.68 -3.15 16.66
CA GLU A 263 16.93 -1.72 16.42
C GLU A 263 17.92 -1.50 15.27
N GLU A 264 18.99 -2.29 15.20
CA GLU A 264 20.01 -2.18 14.15
C GLU A 264 19.45 -2.60 12.79
N LEU A 265 18.68 -3.69 12.74
CA LEU A 265 18.00 -4.13 11.51
C LEU A 265 16.94 -3.12 11.06
N PHE A 266 16.20 -2.52 12.00
CA PHE A 266 15.17 -1.53 11.71
C PHE A 266 15.74 -0.26 11.07
N ARG A 267 16.95 0.17 11.48
CA ARG A 267 17.65 1.31 10.84
C ARG A 267 18.04 1.07 9.39
N LEU A 268 18.19 -0.18 8.98
CA LEU A 268 18.54 -0.54 7.60
C LEU A 268 17.33 -0.55 6.66
N LEU A 269 16.11 -0.50 7.22
CA LEU A 269 14.88 -0.37 6.44
C LEU A 269 14.73 1.05 5.91
N ARG A 270 14.37 1.17 4.63
CA ARG A 270 14.13 2.45 3.96
C ARG A 270 12.70 2.92 4.24
N LEU A 271 12.41 3.33 5.48
CA LEU A 271 11.08 3.78 5.92
C LEU A 271 10.38 4.79 4.99
N PRO A 272 11.08 5.76 4.34
CA PRO A 272 10.45 6.67 3.37
C PRO A 272 9.89 5.99 2.11
N GLN A 273 10.16 4.70 1.89
CA GLN A 273 9.56 3.90 0.81
C GLN A 273 8.25 3.21 1.22
N ILE A 274 7.95 3.13 2.51
CA ILE A 274 6.75 2.47 3.02
C ILE A 274 5.57 3.44 2.92
N LYS A 275 4.39 2.95 2.49
CA LYS A 275 3.20 3.81 2.38
C LYS A 275 2.85 4.45 3.74
N PRO A 276 2.49 5.76 3.80
CA PRO A 276 2.15 6.44 5.05
C PRO A 276 1.04 5.77 5.87
N THR A 277 0.07 5.18 5.16
CA THR A 277 -1.03 4.42 5.77
C THR A 277 -0.53 3.15 6.46
N TYR A 278 0.48 2.48 5.90
CA TYR A 278 1.08 1.28 6.48
C TYR A 278 2.01 1.64 7.65
N LEU A 279 2.80 2.71 7.53
CA LEU A 279 3.63 3.24 8.64
C LEU A 279 2.79 3.54 9.89
N THR A 280 1.66 4.23 9.70
CA THR A 280 0.80 4.67 10.81
C THR A 280 -0.06 3.57 11.41
N ARG A 281 -0.59 2.64 10.60
CA ARG A 281 -1.52 1.59 11.05
C ARG A 281 -0.82 0.31 11.50
N VAL A 282 0.26 -0.08 10.84
CA VAL A 282 0.92 -1.39 11.04
C VAL A 282 2.24 -1.19 11.78
N VAL A 283 3.20 -0.46 11.18
CA VAL A 283 4.56 -0.34 11.73
C VAL A 283 4.58 0.30 13.11
N LYS A 284 3.81 1.38 13.31
CA LYS A 284 3.71 2.06 14.61
C LYS A 284 3.02 1.23 15.70
N ALA A 285 2.13 0.32 15.31
CA ALA A 285 1.36 -0.52 16.24
C ALA A 285 2.11 -1.81 16.65
N GLU A 286 3.14 -2.21 15.91
CA GLU A 286 3.90 -3.43 16.17
C GLU A 286 4.64 -3.36 17.52
N SER A 287 4.55 -4.43 18.33
CA SER A 287 5.04 -4.42 19.71
C SER A 287 6.55 -4.17 19.84
N LEU A 288 7.35 -4.68 18.89
CA LEU A 288 8.81 -4.48 18.86
C LEU A 288 9.19 -3.02 18.57
N VAL A 289 8.38 -2.32 17.77
CA VAL A 289 8.57 -0.91 17.43
C VAL A 289 8.07 -0.02 18.57
N ALA A 290 6.88 -0.31 19.11
CA ALA A 290 6.28 0.44 20.21
C ALA A 290 7.12 0.37 21.50
N ALA A 291 7.86 -0.72 21.71
CA ALA A 291 8.77 -0.88 22.84
C ALA A 291 10.08 -0.08 22.71
N ASN A 292 10.46 0.37 21.50
CA ASN A 292 11.73 1.07 21.26
C ASN A 292 11.50 2.51 20.79
N GLU A 293 11.84 3.48 21.65
CA GLU A 293 11.68 4.91 21.39
C GLU A 293 12.49 5.39 20.15
N ALA A 294 13.65 4.80 19.89
CA ALA A 294 14.45 5.15 18.71
C ALA A 294 13.73 4.78 17.40
N CYS A 295 13.08 3.63 17.36
CA CYS A 295 12.29 3.18 16.21
C CYS A 295 11.07 4.07 15.99
N LEU A 296 10.36 4.46 17.07
CA LEU A 296 9.21 5.37 16.98
C LEU A 296 9.58 6.75 16.42
N ARG A 297 10.73 7.30 16.80
CA ARG A 297 11.22 8.58 16.21
C ARG A 297 11.44 8.46 14.72
N LEU A 298 12.11 7.41 14.25
CA LEU A 298 12.36 7.17 12.83
C LEU A 298 11.06 7.03 12.02
N VAL A 299 10.02 6.40 12.60
CA VAL A 299 8.70 6.29 11.95
C VAL A 299 8.02 7.66 11.85
N SER A 300 8.06 8.47 12.91
CA SER A 300 7.49 9.82 12.88
C SER A 300 8.19 10.72 11.85
N GLU A 301 9.53 10.69 11.81
CA GLU A 301 10.33 11.41 10.81
C GLU A 301 9.98 10.99 9.37
N ALA A 302 9.77 9.69 9.13
CA ALA A 302 9.35 9.20 7.81
C ALA A 302 7.95 9.70 7.42
N VAL A 303 6.99 9.72 8.35
CA VAL A 303 5.64 10.23 8.12
C VAL A 303 5.65 11.74 7.83
N GLU A 304 6.44 12.51 8.57
CA GLU A 304 6.66 13.94 8.30
C GLU A 304 7.31 14.18 6.93
N GLY A 305 8.32 13.38 6.58
CA GLY A 305 8.96 13.40 5.27
C GLY A 305 7.97 13.15 4.12
N HIS A 306 6.99 12.26 4.31
CA HIS A 306 5.93 12.04 3.33
C HIS A 306 4.99 13.24 3.18
N ALA A 307 4.66 13.94 4.27
CA ALA A 307 3.82 15.14 4.22
C ALA A 307 4.52 16.28 3.43
N ILE A 308 5.81 16.49 3.67
CA ILE A 308 6.61 17.54 3.01
C ILE A 308 6.81 17.23 1.51
N ARG A 309 7.02 15.96 1.14
CA ARG A 309 7.18 15.53 -0.27
C ARG A 309 5.95 15.84 -1.13
N PHE A 310 4.76 15.88 -0.53
CA PHE A 310 3.51 16.23 -1.22
C PHE A 310 3.31 17.74 -1.41
N GLU A 311 4.01 18.59 -0.64
CA GLU A 311 3.69 20.01 -0.57
C GLU A 311 4.49 20.96 -1.47
N ASN A 312 5.64 20.59 -2.06
CA ASN A 312 6.24 21.22 -3.26
C ASN A 312 7.71 20.77 -3.45
N LEU A 313 8.05 20.24 -4.63
CA LEU A 313 9.45 20.21 -5.10
C LEU A 313 9.83 21.62 -5.58
N LYS A 314 10.26 22.50 -4.68
CA LYS A 314 11.10 23.65 -5.07
C LYS A 314 12.55 23.21 -5.09
N SER A 315 13.23 23.51 -6.17
CA SER A 315 14.60 23.11 -6.51
C SER A 315 15.70 23.65 -5.57
N ALA A 316 15.34 24.31 -4.46
CA ALA A 316 16.26 25.03 -3.58
C ALA A 316 16.71 24.22 -2.34
N ASP A 317 16.03 23.14 -1.97
CA ASP A 317 16.36 22.38 -0.75
C ASP A 317 17.30 21.18 -1.01
N MET A 318 17.83 21.04 -2.23
CA MET A 318 18.59 19.85 -2.67
C MET A 318 19.92 19.65 -1.91
N GLU A 319 20.50 20.70 -1.32
CA GLU A 319 21.76 20.60 -0.55
C GLU A 319 21.55 20.01 0.86
N PHE A 320 20.43 20.29 1.53
CA PHE A 320 20.13 19.78 2.88
C PHE A 320 19.86 18.27 2.90
N TRP A 321 19.26 17.74 1.82
CA TRP A 321 18.85 16.34 1.73
C TRP A 321 19.89 15.40 1.10
N SER A 322 21.04 15.93 0.66
CA SER A 322 22.11 15.18 -0.02
C SER A 322 22.62 13.96 0.78
N SER A 323 22.65 14.05 2.11
CA SER A 323 23.04 12.95 3.00
C SER A 323 21.94 11.89 3.20
N HIS A 324 20.68 12.21 2.94
CA HIS A 324 19.53 11.31 3.14
C HIS A 324 18.98 10.72 1.83
N MET A 325 19.48 11.15 0.65
CA MET A 325 18.93 10.71 -0.65
C MET A 325 18.91 9.18 -0.84
N ALA A 326 19.86 8.45 -0.25
CA ALA A 326 19.95 6.99 -0.38
C ALA A 326 18.76 6.24 0.26
N SER A 327 18.21 6.72 1.38
CA SER A 327 17.02 6.13 2.02
C SER A 327 15.72 6.52 1.30
N PHE A 328 15.72 7.63 0.56
CA PHE A 328 14.61 8.07 -0.29
C PHE A 328 14.58 7.39 -1.67
N GLN A 329 15.61 6.63 -2.03
CA GLN A 329 15.61 5.85 -3.26
C GLN A 329 15.10 4.42 -3.00
N PRO A 330 14.26 3.88 -3.89
CA PRO A 330 13.97 2.45 -3.93
C PRO A 330 15.25 1.61 -4.00
N ARG A 331 15.18 0.35 -3.56
CA ARG A 331 16.30 -0.58 -3.78
C ARG A 331 16.47 -0.82 -5.27
N PHE A 332 17.69 -0.99 -5.75
CA PHE A 332 17.99 -1.22 -7.17
C PHE A 332 17.32 -2.48 -7.72
N GLY A 333 17.18 -3.52 -6.89
CA GLY A 333 16.41 -4.71 -7.26
C GLY A 333 14.89 -4.55 -7.10
N GLN A 334 14.40 -3.44 -6.54
CA GLN A 334 12.96 -3.27 -6.27
C GLN A 334 12.16 -3.23 -7.56
N ASN A 335 11.13 -4.07 -7.65
CA ASN A 335 10.24 -4.10 -8.81
C ASN A 335 9.30 -2.88 -8.78
N MET A 336 9.42 -2.03 -9.79
CA MET A 336 8.63 -0.81 -9.88
C MET A 336 7.56 -0.93 -10.96
N ASP A 337 6.36 -0.38 -10.68
CA ASP A 337 5.27 -0.33 -11.65
C ASP A 337 5.53 0.72 -12.74
N VAL A 338 5.49 0.26 -14.00
CA VAL A 338 5.75 1.06 -15.20
C VAL A 338 4.65 0.82 -16.22
N ILE A 339 4.13 1.89 -16.81
CA ILE A 339 3.25 1.79 -18.00
C ILE A 339 4.15 1.83 -19.24
N MET A 340 4.35 0.67 -19.86
CA MET A 340 5.17 0.52 -21.07
C MET A 340 4.33 0.81 -22.31
N VAL A 341 4.88 1.62 -23.21
CA VAL A 341 4.28 1.99 -24.49
C VAL A 341 5.19 1.50 -25.61
N VAL A 342 4.63 0.68 -26.49
CA VAL A 342 5.37 -0.03 -27.54
C VAL A 342 4.89 0.39 -28.93
N GLY A 343 5.86 0.63 -29.81
CA GLY A 343 5.64 0.90 -31.23
C GLY A 343 4.81 2.14 -31.54
N GLY A 344 4.09 2.09 -32.67
CA GLY A 344 3.24 3.16 -33.17
C GLY A 344 3.90 3.95 -34.30
N VAL A 345 3.26 5.06 -34.68
CA VAL A 345 3.66 5.91 -35.80
C VAL A 345 3.96 7.32 -35.33
N SER A 346 5.10 7.85 -35.76
CA SER A 346 5.57 9.20 -35.46
C SER A 346 4.84 10.27 -36.28
N GLU A 347 5.03 11.54 -35.93
CA GLU A 347 4.49 12.68 -36.70
C GLU A 347 4.98 12.72 -38.15
N GLY A 348 6.19 12.21 -38.42
CA GLY A 348 6.75 12.08 -39.77
C GLY A 348 6.20 10.90 -40.58
N GLY A 349 5.34 10.07 -39.99
CA GLY A 349 4.84 8.84 -40.60
C GLY A 349 5.75 7.63 -40.43
N ASP A 350 6.87 7.77 -39.71
CA ASP A 350 7.81 6.68 -39.46
C ASP A 350 7.26 5.69 -38.43
N TYR A 351 7.46 4.40 -38.70
CA TYR A 351 7.12 3.33 -37.76
C TYR A 351 8.19 3.21 -36.67
N LEU A 352 7.75 3.24 -35.41
CA LEU A 352 8.64 3.28 -34.27
C LEU A 352 8.96 1.87 -33.74
N SER A 353 10.23 1.65 -33.43
CA SER A 353 10.71 0.51 -32.62
C SER A 353 10.98 0.91 -31.16
N GLU A 354 10.92 2.21 -30.86
CA GLU A 354 11.25 2.75 -29.54
C GLU A 354 10.16 2.43 -28.52
N CYS A 355 10.58 1.85 -27.39
CA CYS A 355 9.71 1.62 -26.25
C CYS A 355 9.95 2.71 -25.20
N VAL A 356 8.88 3.28 -24.65
CA VAL A 356 8.96 4.25 -23.56
C VAL A 356 8.14 3.76 -22.38
N GLY A 357 8.66 3.95 -21.17
CA GLY A 357 7.98 3.59 -19.93
C GLY A 357 7.59 4.84 -19.16
N TYR A 358 6.35 4.94 -18.69
CA TYR A 358 5.97 5.93 -17.70
C TYR A 358 6.17 5.33 -16.30
N PHE A 359 7.17 5.86 -15.58
CA PHE A 359 7.53 5.44 -14.24
C PHE A 359 6.64 6.16 -13.22
N ILE A 360 5.69 5.42 -12.65
CA ILE A 360 4.60 5.97 -11.83
C ILE A 360 5.12 6.63 -10.55
N TYR A 361 6.15 6.04 -9.91
CA TYR A 361 6.67 6.50 -8.62
C TYR A 361 7.35 7.89 -8.69
N GLU A 362 8.09 8.18 -9.77
CA GLU A 362 8.76 9.47 -9.96
C GLU A 362 7.98 10.45 -10.86
N ASP A 363 6.79 10.08 -11.36
CA ASP A 363 6.02 10.86 -12.32
C ASP A 363 6.89 11.32 -13.51
N ARG A 364 7.53 10.37 -14.22
CA ARG A 364 8.41 10.67 -15.36
C ARG A 364 8.45 9.57 -16.41
N TRP A 365 8.82 9.94 -17.64
CA TRP A 365 9.10 9.00 -18.71
C TRP A 365 10.55 8.50 -18.70
N VAL A 366 10.74 7.24 -19.06
CA VAL A 366 12.02 6.56 -19.24
C VAL A 366 12.09 5.87 -20.60
N ASN A 367 13.29 5.77 -21.15
CA ASN A 367 13.51 4.95 -22.35
C ASN A 367 13.67 3.49 -21.95
N LEU A 368 12.98 2.62 -22.67
CA LEU A 368 13.08 1.17 -22.51
C LEU A 368 13.77 0.59 -23.76
N PRO A 369 14.31 -0.64 -23.67
CA PRO A 369 14.93 -1.31 -24.79
C PRO A 369 14.00 -1.34 -26.01
N HIS A 370 14.57 -1.02 -27.17
CA HIS A 370 13.85 -1.02 -28.43
C HIS A 370 13.49 -2.44 -28.81
N ILE A 371 12.31 -2.61 -29.41
CA ILE A 371 11.95 -3.87 -30.03
C ILE A 371 12.75 -4.02 -31.35
N HIS A 372 13.01 -5.24 -31.81
CA HIS A 372 13.82 -5.46 -33.01
C HIS A 372 13.10 -5.03 -34.30
N ASN A 373 11.77 -5.03 -34.31
CA ASN A 373 10.95 -4.71 -35.47
C ASN A 373 10.19 -3.37 -35.33
N HIS A 374 9.98 -2.67 -36.43
CA HIS A 374 9.09 -1.51 -36.47
C HIS A 374 7.63 -1.98 -36.45
N LEU A 375 6.80 -1.47 -35.53
CA LEU A 375 5.46 -2.02 -35.31
C LEU A 375 4.33 -1.02 -35.50
N ASP A 376 3.33 -1.42 -36.28
CA ASP A 376 2.01 -0.78 -36.39
C ASP A 376 0.91 -1.85 -36.40
N GLY A 377 -0.20 -1.63 -35.69
CA GLY A 377 -1.30 -2.60 -35.61
C GLY A 377 -0.95 -3.94 -34.94
N HIS A 378 0.10 -3.97 -34.13
CA HIS A 378 0.54 -5.13 -33.34
C HIS A 378 -0.39 -5.42 -32.16
N ALA A 379 -0.38 -6.65 -31.67
CA ALA A 379 -1.08 -7.04 -30.44
C ALA A 379 -0.08 -7.19 -29.29
N ILE A 380 -0.50 -6.79 -28.08
CA ILE A 380 0.30 -6.90 -26.86
C ILE A 380 -0.46 -7.70 -25.81
N ALA A 381 0.24 -8.53 -25.04
CA ALA A 381 -0.29 -9.18 -23.85
C ALA A 381 0.79 -9.32 -22.78
N ALA A 382 0.43 -9.13 -21.52
CA ALA A 382 1.32 -9.34 -20.39
C ALA A 382 0.95 -10.65 -19.68
N THR A 383 1.97 -11.41 -19.29
CA THR A 383 1.89 -12.49 -18.31
C THR A 383 2.44 -12.00 -16.97
N GLU A 384 2.43 -12.83 -15.92
CA GLU A 384 3.02 -12.44 -14.63
C GLU A 384 4.52 -12.13 -14.74
N SER A 385 5.20 -12.70 -15.75
CA SER A 385 6.67 -12.67 -15.85
C SER A 385 7.21 -11.96 -17.08
N HIS A 386 6.44 -11.84 -18.17
CA HIS A 386 6.92 -11.34 -19.46
C HIS A 386 5.85 -10.52 -20.19
N VAL A 387 6.27 -9.63 -21.09
CA VAL A 387 5.37 -8.92 -22.00
C VAL A 387 5.57 -9.46 -23.41
N TYR A 388 4.50 -9.79 -24.12
CA TYR A 388 4.54 -10.36 -25.46
C TYR A 388 3.97 -9.37 -26.46
N VAL A 389 4.67 -9.21 -27.57
CA VAL A 389 4.22 -8.42 -28.70
C VAL A 389 4.24 -9.29 -29.94
N ALA A 390 3.10 -9.34 -30.63
CA ALA A 390 2.90 -10.26 -31.73
C ALA A 390 2.21 -9.58 -32.92
N GLY A 391 2.72 -9.91 -34.11
CA GLY A 391 2.21 -9.41 -35.38
C GLY A 391 2.48 -7.93 -35.61
N SER A 392 2.39 -7.51 -36.87
CA SER A 392 2.55 -6.11 -37.29
C SER A 392 1.95 -5.96 -38.68
N MET A 393 1.47 -4.78 -39.03
CA MET A 393 1.10 -4.41 -40.39
C MET A 393 2.34 -4.32 -41.29
N GLU A 394 3.44 -3.74 -40.78
CA GLU A 394 4.66 -3.50 -41.54
C GLU A 394 5.91 -4.10 -40.86
N PRO A 395 6.93 -4.54 -41.62
CA PRO A 395 6.90 -4.71 -43.08
C PRO A 395 6.13 -5.97 -43.51
N GLY A 396 5.07 -5.80 -44.32
CA GLY A 396 4.41 -6.90 -45.05
C GLY A 396 3.72 -7.98 -44.21
N PHE A 397 3.01 -7.59 -43.15
CA PHE A 397 2.31 -8.48 -42.22
C PHE A 397 3.25 -9.51 -41.55
N ALA A 398 3.81 -9.14 -40.40
CA ALA A 398 4.79 -9.95 -39.69
C ALA A 398 4.13 -11.12 -38.94
N LYS A 399 4.81 -12.27 -38.88
CA LYS A 399 4.48 -13.39 -37.97
C LYS A 399 5.28 -13.32 -36.67
N THR A 400 6.17 -12.34 -36.54
CA THR A 400 7.14 -12.28 -35.46
C THR A 400 6.43 -12.09 -34.12
N VAL A 401 6.95 -12.78 -33.12
CA VAL A 401 6.55 -12.65 -31.73
C VAL A 401 7.82 -12.39 -30.95
N GLU A 402 7.82 -11.31 -30.19
CA GLU A 402 8.90 -10.94 -29.30
C GLU A 402 8.36 -10.88 -27.88
N ARG A 403 9.12 -11.41 -26.93
CA ARG A 403 8.83 -11.28 -25.50
C ARG A 403 9.87 -10.37 -24.85
N TYR A 404 9.42 -9.46 -24.01
CA TYR A 404 10.25 -8.65 -23.16
C TYR A 404 10.39 -9.33 -21.80
N ASN A 405 11.62 -9.49 -21.34
CA ASN A 405 11.96 -9.98 -20.02
C ASN A 405 12.29 -8.77 -19.11
N PRO A 406 11.41 -8.41 -18.16
CA PRO A 406 11.61 -7.24 -17.30
C PRO A 406 12.81 -7.39 -16.36
N ASN A 407 13.14 -8.61 -15.92
CA ASN A 407 14.26 -8.88 -15.02
C ASN A 407 15.62 -8.69 -15.70
N ARG A 408 15.68 -8.90 -17.02
CA ARG A 408 16.88 -8.71 -17.84
C ARG A 408 16.88 -7.38 -18.59
N ASN A 409 15.74 -6.69 -18.62
CA ASN A 409 15.50 -5.51 -19.45
C ASN A 409 15.94 -5.74 -20.91
N THR A 410 15.45 -6.81 -21.53
CA THR A 410 15.79 -7.19 -22.92
C THR A 410 14.62 -7.84 -23.63
N TRP A 411 14.58 -7.69 -24.95
CA TRP A 411 13.64 -8.38 -25.84
C TRP A 411 14.27 -9.68 -26.37
N GLU A 412 13.47 -10.73 -26.48
CA GLU A 412 13.84 -12.05 -26.99
C GLU A 412 12.81 -12.49 -28.04
N GLN A 413 13.26 -13.06 -29.15
CA GLN A 413 12.35 -13.64 -30.15
C GLN A 413 11.89 -15.02 -29.66
N VAL A 414 10.58 -15.30 -29.82
CA VAL A 414 9.97 -16.60 -29.54
C VAL A 414 9.30 -17.16 -30.79
N SER A 415 8.64 -18.32 -30.68
CA SER A 415 7.95 -18.94 -31.80
C SER A 415 6.97 -17.99 -32.49
N ASN A 416 7.11 -17.91 -33.81
CA ASN A 416 6.29 -17.07 -34.66
C ASN A 416 4.82 -17.54 -34.71
N LEU A 417 3.90 -16.61 -34.96
CA LEU A 417 2.50 -16.90 -35.24
C LEU A 417 2.37 -17.86 -36.44
N THR A 418 1.30 -18.65 -36.46
CA THR A 418 0.99 -19.57 -37.57
C THR A 418 0.58 -18.79 -38.83
N THR A 419 -0.15 -17.69 -38.66
CA THR A 419 -0.70 -16.83 -39.74
C THR A 419 -0.07 -15.43 -39.72
N ARG A 420 0.06 -14.80 -40.90
CA ARG A 420 0.46 -13.38 -41.01
C ARG A 420 -0.77 -12.53 -40.75
N LYS A 421 -0.80 -11.81 -39.64
CA LYS A 421 -1.97 -11.04 -39.23
C LYS A 421 -1.63 -9.83 -38.37
N HIS A 422 -2.56 -8.88 -38.35
CA HIS A 422 -2.55 -7.69 -37.51
C HIS A 422 -3.98 -7.40 -37.03
N SER A 423 -4.13 -6.47 -36.09
CA SER A 423 -5.43 -6.10 -35.50
C SER A 423 -6.22 -7.31 -34.98
N PHE A 424 -5.52 -8.29 -34.41
CA PHE A 424 -6.09 -9.47 -33.76
C PHE A 424 -6.11 -9.28 -32.24
N GLY A 425 -6.90 -10.11 -31.55
CA GLY A 425 -6.97 -10.12 -30.09
C GLY A 425 -5.86 -10.99 -29.54
N LEU A 426 -5.04 -10.45 -28.63
CA LEU A 426 -4.07 -11.21 -27.85
C LEU A 426 -4.37 -10.99 -26.37
N THR A 427 -4.57 -12.07 -25.62
CA THR A 427 -4.86 -12.00 -24.19
C THR A 427 -4.22 -13.16 -23.45
N CYS A 428 -4.01 -13.00 -22.14
CA CYS A 428 -3.40 -14.01 -21.27
C CYS A 428 -4.45 -14.60 -20.33
N ILE A 429 -4.44 -15.92 -20.18
CA ILE A 429 -5.17 -16.66 -19.13
C ILE A 429 -4.21 -17.69 -18.54
N LYS A 430 -3.98 -17.63 -17.22
CA LYS A 430 -3.10 -18.58 -16.49
C LYS A 430 -1.74 -18.78 -17.18
N ASP A 431 -1.08 -17.68 -17.53
CA ASP A 431 0.19 -17.63 -18.28
C ASP A 431 0.18 -18.22 -19.71
N ILE A 432 -0.98 -18.59 -20.25
CA ILE A 432 -1.14 -19.05 -21.63
C ILE A 432 -1.72 -17.92 -22.49
N LEU A 433 -1.13 -17.64 -23.65
CA LEU A 433 -1.61 -16.58 -24.54
C LEU A 433 -2.61 -17.11 -25.56
N TYR A 434 -3.73 -16.40 -25.74
CA TYR A 434 -4.75 -16.68 -26.74
C TYR A 434 -4.69 -15.63 -27.85
N SER A 435 -4.44 -16.06 -29.08
CA SER A 435 -4.52 -15.25 -30.29
C SER A 435 -5.83 -15.55 -31.03
N ILE A 436 -6.65 -14.52 -31.25
CA ILE A 436 -8.02 -14.65 -31.78
C ILE A 436 -8.22 -13.72 -32.97
N GLY A 437 -8.57 -14.29 -34.12
CA GLY A 437 -8.97 -13.58 -35.33
C GLY A 437 -7.89 -12.66 -35.90
N GLY A 438 -8.32 -11.51 -36.43
CA GLY A 438 -7.49 -10.52 -37.11
C GLY A 438 -7.69 -10.51 -38.60
N HIS A 439 -6.84 -9.79 -39.32
CA HIS A 439 -6.83 -9.84 -40.79
C HIS A 439 -5.43 -9.66 -41.37
N GLY A 440 -5.30 -10.00 -42.65
CA GLY A 440 -4.05 -9.90 -43.41
C GLY A 440 -4.35 -9.63 -44.88
N ASN A 441 -3.30 -9.47 -45.68
CA ASN A 441 -3.36 -8.94 -47.05
C ASN A 441 -4.35 -9.62 -48.02
N PHE A 442 -4.73 -10.88 -47.75
CA PHE A 442 -5.55 -11.70 -48.66
C PHE A 442 -6.84 -12.23 -48.03
N SER A 443 -7.22 -11.74 -46.84
CA SER A 443 -8.41 -12.24 -46.13
C SER A 443 -9.25 -11.10 -45.56
N PRO A 444 -10.60 -11.12 -45.73
CA PRO A 444 -11.48 -10.14 -45.09
C PRO A 444 -11.49 -10.25 -43.55
N GLY A 445 -10.93 -11.32 -43.00
CA GLY A 445 -10.69 -11.55 -41.58
C GLY A 445 -10.50 -13.04 -41.28
N PHE A 446 -9.99 -13.37 -40.10
CA PHE A 446 -9.73 -14.75 -39.70
C PHE A 446 -10.75 -15.27 -38.68
N LYS A 447 -11.00 -16.57 -38.73
CA LYS A 447 -11.68 -17.33 -37.66
C LYS A 447 -10.66 -18.04 -36.75
N ASP A 448 -9.38 -17.80 -36.96
CA ASP A 448 -8.32 -18.56 -36.31
C ASP A 448 -8.26 -18.27 -34.82
N VAL A 449 -8.07 -19.33 -34.05
CA VAL A 449 -7.88 -19.26 -32.60
C VAL A 449 -6.68 -20.14 -32.32
N SER A 450 -5.64 -19.57 -31.73
CA SER A 450 -4.43 -20.30 -31.39
C SER A 450 -3.96 -19.94 -29.99
N VAL A 451 -3.44 -20.92 -29.28
CA VAL A 451 -2.88 -20.78 -27.94
C VAL A 451 -1.36 -20.87 -28.01
N TYR A 452 -0.66 -20.11 -27.18
CA TYR A 452 0.79 -20.18 -27.01
C TYR A 452 1.13 -20.58 -25.59
N GLU A 453 1.93 -21.63 -25.46
CA GLU A 453 2.50 -22.09 -24.21
C GLU A 453 3.95 -21.62 -24.12
N PRO A 454 4.29 -20.72 -23.16
CA PRO A 454 5.65 -20.19 -23.01
C PRO A 454 6.73 -21.26 -22.75
N GLU A 455 6.36 -22.33 -22.07
CA GLU A 455 7.18 -23.52 -21.82
C GLU A 455 6.40 -24.73 -22.34
N PRO A 456 6.47 -25.06 -23.64
CA PRO A 456 7.73 -25.32 -24.36
C PRO A 456 8.05 -24.37 -25.54
N ASP A 457 7.54 -23.13 -25.54
CA ASP A 457 7.64 -22.18 -26.67
C ASP A 457 6.98 -22.74 -27.94
N LYS A 458 5.66 -23.01 -27.88
CA LYS A 458 4.90 -23.55 -29.01
C LYS A 458 3.50 -22.96 -29.13
N TRP A 459 3.06 -22.82 -30.38
CA TRP A 459 1.68 -22.47 -30.73
C TRP A 459 0.86 -23.71 -31.07
N HIS A 460 -0.36 -23.78 -30.54
CA HIS A 460 -1.34 -24.82 -30.82
C HIS A 460 -2.61 -24.19 -31.39
N ASN A 461 -3.17 -24.78 -32.45
CA ASN A 461 -4.44 -24.32 -33.02
C ASN A 461 -5.60 -24.90 -32.22
N LEU A 462 -6.58 -24.06 -31.91
CA LEU A 462 -7.84 -24.44 -31.27
C LEU A 462 -8.98 -24.45 -32.29
N GLU A 463 -10.19 -24.76 -31.82
CA GLU A 463 -11.40 -24.69 -32.63
C GLU A 463 -11.64 -23.25 -33.11
N SER A 464 -11.96 -23.11 -34.39
CA SER A 464 -12.15 -21.81 -35.03
C SER A 464 -13.37 -21.09 -34.45
N ALA A 465 -13.29 -19.75 -34.38
CA ALA A 465 -14.42 -18.93 -34.00
C ALA A 465 -15.62 -19.14 -34.96
N PRO A 466 -16.87 -19.05 -34.48
CA PRO A 466 -18.05 -19.30 -35.32
C PRO A 466 -18.15 -18.31 -36.49
N LYS A 467 -17.70 -17.06 -36.27
CA LYS A 467 -17.77 -15.93 -37.21
C LYS A 467 -16.36 -15.45 -37.57
N ILE A 468 -16.23 -14.75 -38.70
CA ILE A 468 -14.99 -14.03 -39.03
C ILE A 468 -14.85 -12.86 -38.06
N LEU A 469 -13.70 -12.76 -37.39
CA LEU A 469 -13.44 -11.73 -36.39
C LEU A 469 -12.30 -10.82 -36.88
N ARG A 470 -12.63 -9.58 -37.22
CA ARG A 470 -11.69 -8.52 -37.63
C ARG A 470 -11.62 -7.43 -36.57
N ASP A 471 -10.48 -6.74 -36.46
CA ASP A 471 -10.27 -5.62 -35.53
C ASP A 471 -10.63 -6.00 -34.09
N VAL A 472 -10.04 -7.13 -33.68
CA VAL A 472 -10.47 -7.87 -32.52
C VAL A 472 -9.90 -7.25 -31.26
N LYS A 473 -10.75 -7.06 -30.25
CA LYS A 473 -10.36 -6.77 -28.87
C LYS A 473 -10.75 -7.94 -27.99
N ALA A 474 -9.79 -8.44 -27.22
CA ALA A 474 -9.96 -9.58 -26.35
C ALA A 474 -9.56 -9.21 -24.92
N VAL A 475 -10.33 -9.69 -23.95
CA VAL A 475 -10.07 -9.51 -22.52
C VAL A 475 -10.37 -10.80 -21.78
N SER A 476 -9.52 -11.15 -20.83
CA SER A 476 -9.70 -12.30 -19.95
C SER A 476 -10.43 -11.91 -18.66
N VAL A 477 -11.26 -12.82 -18.16
CA VAL A 477 -12.10 -12.65 -16.97
C VAL A 477 -12.08 -13.94 -16.17
N GLU A 478 -11.93 -13.81 -14.84
CA GLU A 478 -11.99 -14.93 -13.88
C GLU A 478 -11.03 -16.08 -14.24
N ASP A 479 -9.91 -15.78 -14.89
CA ASP A 479 -8.94 -16.76 -15.40
C ASP A 479 -9.58 -17.92 -16.19
N ARG A 480 -10.71 -17.64 -16.86
CA ARG A 480 -11.52 -18.66 -17.54
C ARG A 480 -12.15 -18.16 -18.82
N TYR A 481 -12.79 -17.00 -18.80
CA TYR A 481 -13.56 -16.51 -19.93
C TYR A 481 -12.76 -15.50 -20.73
N VAL A 482 -12.71 -15.66 -22.05
CA VAL A 482 -12.24 -14.63 -22.97
C VAL A 482 -13.44 -13.95 -23.60
N TYR A 483 -13.61 -12.66 -23.33
CA TYR A 483 -14.60 -11.86 -24.03
C TYR A 483 -13.96 -11.17 -25.23
N VAL A 484 -14.65 -11.23 -26.36
CA VAL A 484 -14.16 -10.75 -27.64
C VAL A 484 -15.18 -9.81 -28.27
N THR A 485 -14.75 -8.60 -28.60
CA THR A 485 -15.50 -7.67 -29.45
C THR A 485 -14.76 -7.50 -30.77
N ALA A 486 -15.46 -7.71 -31.88
CA ALA A 486 -14.87 -7.70 -33.21
C ALA A 486 -15.87 -7.22 -34.27
N ARG A 487 -15.37 -6.93 -35.47
CA ARG A 487 -16.18 -6.71 -36.67
C ARG A 487 -16.29 -7.99 -37.48
N THR A 488 -17.49 -8.28 -38.00
CA THR A 488 -17.77 -9.43 -38.85
C THR A 488 -18.46 -8.99 -40.15
N PRO A 489 -18.12 -9.58 -41.32
CA PRO A 489 -18.79 -9.26 -42.58
C PRO A 489 -20.28 -9.64 -42.58
N VAL A 490 -21.11 -8.84 -43.24
CA VAL A 490 -22.54 -9.10 -43.44
C VAL A 490 -22.92 -8.86 -44.90
N ASP A 491 -23.72 -9.75 -45.50
CA ASP A 491 -24.23 -9.67 -46.87
C ASP A 491 -25.34 -8.59 -47.00
N THR A 492 -24.99 -7.31 -46.86
CA THR A 492 -25.92 -6.18 -47.03
C THR A 492 -25.27 -4.99 -47.75
N ASP A 493 -25.99 -4.34 -48.65
CA ASP A 493 -25.58 -3.18 -49.49
C ASP A 493 -25.35 -1.86 -48.72
N ASN A 494 -24.89 -1.89 -47.46
CA ASN A 494 -24.46 -0.69 -46.73
C ASN A 494 -23.01 -0.31 -47.10
N GLU A 495 -22.63 0.97 -46.93
CA GLU A 495 -21.35 1.53 -47.44
C GLU A 495 -20.07 0.75 -47.04
N ASP A 496 -20.05 -0.03 -45.92
CA ASP A 496 -18.87 -0.77 -45.42
C ASP A 496 -19.03 -2.30 -45.23
N GLY A 497 -20.24 -2.89 -45.37
CA GLY A 497 -20.46 -4.35 -45.31
C GLY A 497 -20.08 -5.10 -44.01
N LEU A 498 -19.96 -4.44 -42.87
CA LEU A 498 -19.50 -5.03 -41.59
C LEU A 498 -20.44 -4.73 -40.42
N LYS A 499 -20.54 -5.65 -39.46
CA LYS A 499 -21.30 -5.50 -38.20
C LYS A 499 -20.43 -5.84 -36.99
N THR A 500 -20.61 -5.12 -35.89
CA THR A 500 -19.98 -5.43 -34.60
C THR A 500 -20.63 -6.67 -33.97
N VAL A 501 -19.80 -7.57 -33.44
CA VAL A 501 -20.22 -8.75 -32.70
C VAL A 501 -19.45 -8.83 -31.39
N THR A 502 -20.14 -9.25 -30.33
CA THR A 502 -19.55 -9.58 -29.04
C THR A 502 -19.79 -11.06 -28.75
N THR A 503 -18.73 -11.78 -28.43
CA THR A 503 -18.76 -13.22 -28.16
C THR A 503 -17.89 -13.55 -26.97
N ARG A 504 -18.27 -14.58 -26.22
CA ARG A 504 -17.50 -15.13 -25.11
C ARG A 504 -16.97 -16.50 -25.49
N TYR A 505 -15.70 -16.76 -25.20
CA TYR A 505 -15.06 -18.07 -25.28
C TYR A 505 -14.76 -18.58 -23.87
N ASP A 506 -15.25 -19.78 -23.54
CA ASP A 506 -14.93 -20.45 -22.28
C ASP A 506 -13.72 -21.38 -22.48
N THR A 507 -12.61 -21.10 -21.79
CA THR A 507 -11.37 -21.87 -21.96
C THR A 507 -11.45 -23.29 -21.43
N GLU A 508 -12.34 -23.57 -20.46
CA GLU A 508 -12.51 -24.91 -19.89
C GLU A 508 -13.36 -25.80 -20.79
N SER A 509 -14.54 -25.31 -21.19
CA SER A 509 -15.45 -26.06 -22.08
C SER A 509 -15.06 -25.97 -23.56
N ARG A 510 -14.19 -25.02 -23.93
CA ARG A 510 -13.78 -24.69 -25.31
C ARG A 510 -14.94 -24.32 -26.23
N GLN A 511 -16.00 -23.74 -25.65
CA GLN A 511 -17.21 -23.36 -26.39
C GLN A 511 -17.30 -21.85 -26.58
N TRP A 512 -17.88 -21.46 -27.72
CA TRP A 512 -18.22 -20.07 -28.04
C TRP A 512 -19.68 -19.79 -27.73
N GLN A 513 -19.94 -18.61 -27.18
CA GLN A 513 -21.29 -18.13 -26.91
C GLN A 513 -21.45 -16.68 -27.38
N ASP A 514 -22.49 -16.42 -28.16
CA ASP A 514 -22.89 -15.06 -28.48
C ASP A 514 -23.42 -14.37 -27.21
N VAL A 515 -22.95 -13.15 -26.95
CA VAL A 515 -23.38 -12.36 -25.78
C VAL A 515 -23.83 -10.98 -26.24
N ASP A 516 -24.87 -10.46 -25.61
CA ASP A 516 -25.44 -9.16 -25.99
C ASP A 516 -24.55 -7.98 -25.58
N SER A 517 -23.73 -8.17 -24.54
CA SER A 517 -22.77 -7.18 -24.04
C SER A 517 -21.59 -7.85 -23.35
N LEU A 518 -20.53 -7.08 -23.09
CA LEU A 518 -19.46 -7.50 -22.20
C LEU A 518 -19.94 -7.54 -20.73
N PRO A 519 -19.30 -8.33 -19.85
CA PRO A 519 -19.65 -8.42 -18.45
C PRO A 519 -19.33 -7.12 -17.72
N LEU A 520 -20.22 -6.70 -16.83
CA LEU A 520 -19.95 -5.65 -15.85
C LEU A 520 -19.28 -6.34 -14.64
N ILE A 521 -17.96 -6.25 -14.54
CA ILE A 521 -17.21 -6.75 -13.38
C ILE A 521 -17.17 -5.64 -12.34
N ASP A 522 -17.25 -6.00 -11.06
CA ASP A 522 -17.23 -5.10 -9.90
C ASP A 522 -15.94 -4.25 -9.75
N ASN A 523 -14.94 -4.48 -10.60
CA ASN A 523 -13.72 -3.65 -10.73
C ASN A 523 -13.86 -2.74 -11.97
N TYR A 524 -13.99 -1.43 -11.72
CA TYR A 524 -14.56 -0.43 -12.64
C TYR A 524 -13.73 -0.18 -13.92
N CYS A 525 -12.45 -0.59 -13.98
CA CYS A 525 -11.51 -0.11 -14.99
C CYS A 525 -11.17 -1.07 -16.13
N VAL A 526 -11.45 -2.37 -16.02
CA VAL A 526 -11.08 -3.35 -17.06
C VAL A 526 -12.05 -3.34 -18.24
N PHE A 527 -13.34 -3.02 -18.01
CA PHE A 527 -14.42 -3.21 -18.98
C PHE A 527 -14.99 -1.93 -19.60
N GLN A 528 -14.77 -0.77 -18.99
CA GLN A 528 -15.45 0.46 -19.41
C GLN A 528 -14.89 1.05 -20.72
N MET A 529 -13.81 0.49 -21.24
CA MET A 529 -13.29 0.82 -22.56
C MET A 529 -13.96 0.08 -23.71
N ALA A 530 -14.87 -0.87 -23.45
CA ALA A 530 -15.37 -1.78 -24.48
C ALA A 530 -16.89 -1.95 -24.56
N VAL A 531 -17.73 -1.13 -23.90
CA VAL A 531 -19.20 -1.19 -24.09
C VAL A 531 -19.79 0.18 -24.49
N ALA A 532 -20.53 0.15 -25.62
CA ALA A 532 -21.26 1.26 -26.26
C ALA A 532 -22.32 1.90 -25.35
N THR A 533 -22.67 3.19 -25.44
CA THR A 533 -23.23 3.89 -26.60
C THR A 533 -23.06 5.41 -26.49
N THR A 534 -22.97 6.06 -27.65
CA THR A 534 -22.83 7.52 -27.88
C THR A 534 -21.55 8.14 -27.30
N ASN A 535 -20.55 8.30 -28.17
CA ASN A 535 -19.33 9.10 -28.00
C ASN A 535 -18.28 8.60 -26.96
N PHE A 536 -17.16 8.07 -27.48
CA PHE A 536 -15.82 7.85 -26.86
C PHE A 536 -15.71 6.66 -25.86
N TYR A 537 -14.69 5.78 -25.82
CA TYR A 537 -13.24 5.92 -26.05
C TYR A 537 -12.61 4.74 -26.79
N HIS A 538 -11.75 5.09 -27.73
CA HIS A 538 -11.04 4.22 -28.66
C HIS A 538 -9.62 3.91 -28.15
N THR A 539 -9.21 2.63 -28.13
CA THR A 539 -7.85 2.28 -28.59
C THR A 539 -7.93 1.63 -29.97
N ALA A 540 -7.12 2.18 -30.89
CA ALA A 540 -6.91 1.78 -32.27
C ALA A 540 -7.97 2.23 -33.31
N SER A 541 -7.56 3.19 -34.13
CA SER A 541 -8.22 3.74 -35.32
C SER A 541 -8.35 2.71 -36.46
N CYS A 542 -9.53 2.66 -37.10
CA CYS A 542 -9.79 2.45 -38.55
C CYS A 542 -11.26 2.82 -38.86
N CYS A 543 -11.50 4.07 -39.29
CA CYS A 543 -12.75 4.74 -39.74
C CYS A 543 -13.52 4.04 -40.92
N PRO A 544 -14.66 4.57 -41.44
CA PRO A 544 -15.87 5.12 -40.78
C PRO A 544 -17.22 4.75 -41.48
N LYS A 545 -18.34 4.72 -40.72
CA LYS A 545 -19.65 5.39 -40.96
C LYS A 545 -20.86 4.58 -40.43
N SER A 546 -21.73 5.31 -39.74
CA SER A 546 -23.15 5.02 -39.44
C SER A 546 -23.50 3.69 -38.76
N TYR A 547 -23.92 3.74 -37.48
CA TYR A 547 -24.90 2.78 -36.97
C TYR A 547 -25.80 3.41 -35.90
N ASP A 548 -27.08 3.06 -35.97
CA ASP A 548 -28.17 3.56 -35.12
C ASP A 548 -28.52 2.49 -34.08
N VAL A 549 -28.54 2.85 -32.79
CA VAL A 549 -28.76 1.91 -31.68
C VAL A 549 -30.25 1.87 -31.33
N ARG A 550 -30.88 0.71 -31.51
CA ARG A 550 -32.33 0.53 -31.40
C ARG A 550 -32.81 -0.12 -30.10
N ASP A 551 -31.91 -0.53 -29.19
CA ASP A 551 -32.31 -1.27 -27.99
C ASP A 551 -32.42 -0.38 -26.74
N GLU A 552 -33.65 -0.19 -26.30
CA GLU A 552 -34.06 0.66 -25.18
C GLU A 552 -33.62 0.06 -23.82
N THR A 553 -33.45 -1.26 -23.79
CA THR A 553 -33.00 -2.03 -22.61
C THR A 553 -31.52 -1.81 -22.29
N ALA A 554 -30.68 -1.68 -23.33
CA ALA A 554 -29.27 -1.34 -23.19
C ALA A 554 -29.09 0.11 -22.68
N ARG A 555 -29.88 1.06 -23.18
CA ARG A 555 -29.90 2.45 -22.67
C ARG A 555 -30.24 2.52 -21.18
N GLN A 556 -31.23 1.76 -20.73
CA GLN A 556 -31.65 1.74 -19.33
C GLN A 556 -30.62 1.10 -18.36
N LYS A 557 -29.82 0.12 -18.83
CA LYS A 557 -28.77 -0.49 -18.01
C LYS A 557 -27.50 0.37 -17.93
N ILE A 558 -27.18 1.09 -19.00
CA ILE A 558 -26.08 2.07 -19.06
C ILE A 558 -26.34 3.23 -18.09
N SER A 559 -27.59 3.73 -18.03
CA SER A 559 -27.96 4.83 -17.13
C SER A 559 -28.06 4.44 -15.64
N ALA A 560 -28.10 3.16 -15.31
CA ALA A 560 -28.41 2.69 -13.94
C ALA A 560 -27.19 2.28 -13.10
N ARG A 561 -26.01 2.11 -13.70
CA ARG A 561 -24.80 1.61 -13.00
C ARG A 561 -23.50 2.36 -13.32
N ILE A 562 -23.55 3.35 -14.19
CA ILE A 562 -22.43 4.27 -14.42
C ILE A 562 -22.61 5.44 -13.46
N SER A 563 -21.58 5.80 -12.70
CA SER A 563 -21.52 7.16 -12.15
C SER A 563 -21.22 8.09 -13.31
N ASP A 564 -22.19 8.89 -13.73
CA ASP A 564 -22.05 9.89 -14.80
C ASP A 564 -20.74 10.72 -14.65
N ASP A 565 -20.20 10.84 -13.44
CA ASP A 565 -18.94 11.54 -13.11
C ASP A 565 -17.70 11.16 -13.94
N ILE A 566 -17.46 9.91 -14.38
CA ILE A 566 -16.22 9.56 -15.11
C ILE A 566 -16.27 10.09 -16.56
N LEU A 567 -17.39 9.85 -17.23
CA LEU A 567 -17.65 10.28 -18.61
C LEU A 567 -17.96 11.78 -18.69
N GLU A 568 -18.64 12.36 -17.71
CA GLU A 568 -18.88 13.81 -17.62
C GLU A 568 -17.61 14.60 -17.25
N SER A 569 -16.68 14.01 -16.49
CA SER A 569 -15.42 14.68 -16.11
C SER A 569 -14.30 14.55 -17.15
N LEU A 570 -14.53 13.84 -18.25
CA LEU A 570 -13.55 13.68 -19.31
C LEU A 570 -13.26 15.03 -19.97
N PRO A 571 -12.01 15.49 -19.97
CA PRO A 571 -11.66 16.74 -20.61
C PRO A 571 -11.99 16.66 -22.10
N PRO A 572 -12.56 17.72 -22.72
CA PRO A 572 -12.78 17.79 -24.16
C PRO A 572 -11.51 17.46 -24.96
N GLU A 573 -10.35 17.80 -24.41
CA GLU A 573 -9.05 17.47 -24.96
C GLU A 573 -8.86 15.96 -25.13
N VAL A 574 -9.27 15.14 -24.15
CA VAL A 574 -9.16 13.67 -24.18
C VAL A 574 -10.22 13.05 -25.10
N THR A 575 -11.44 13.62 -25.13
CA THR A 575 -12.50 13.15 -26.05
C THR A 575 -12.05 13.22 -27.52
N SER A 576 -11.33 14.27 -27.91
CA SER A 576 -10.97 14.50 -29.32
C SER A 576 -9.80 13.67 -29.86
N VAL A 577 -9.25 12.75 -29.06
CA VAL A 577 -8.04 11.99 -29.40
C VAL A 577 -8.40 10.66 -30.05
N GLU A 578 -7.83 10.40 -31.21
CA GLU A 578 -7.92 9.13 -31.92
C GLU A 578 -6.59 8.39 -31.91
N GLY A 579 -6.64 7.05 -31.86
CA GLY A 579 -5.44 6.23 -31.94
C GLY A 579 -4.48 6.37 -30.75
N ALA A 580 -4.97 6.77 -29.58
CA ALA A 580 -4.22 6.73 -28.34
C ALA A 580 -3.95 5.27 -27.91
N ALA A 581 -2.85 5.07 -27.18
CA ALA A 581 -2.59 3.87 -26.42
C ALA A 581 -3.26 4.00 -25.05
N ILE A 582 -3.96 2.97 -24.58
CA ILE A 582 -4.64 3.01 -23.27
C ILE A 582 -4.27 1.77 -22.47
N CYS A 583 -4.02 1.97 -21.19
CA CYS A 583 -3.68 0.94 -20.22
C CYS A 583 -4.40 1.25 -18.90
N HIS A 584 -4.62 0.23 -18.07
CA HIS A 584 -5.06 0.39 -16.70
C HIS A 584 -3.99 -0.14 -15.74
N PHE A 585 -3.97 0.38 -14.53
CA PHE A 585 -3.19 -0.15 -13.41
C PHE A 585 -3.99 0.09 -12.14
N ASP A 586 -4.29 -0.97 -11.40
CA ASP A 586 -5.31 -0.99 -10.35
C ASP A 586 -6.64 -0.40 -10.88
N GLU A 587 -7.12 0.68 -10.26
CA GLU A 587 -8.32 1.42 -10.65
C GLU A 587 -8.00 2.66 -11.51
N ASP A 588 -6.74 2.90 -11.86
CA ASP A 588 -6.35 4.08 -12.62
C ASP A 588 -6.27 3.78 -14.13
N VAL A 589 -6.66 4.76 -14.95
CA VAL A 589 -6.69 4.63 -16.43
C VAL A 589 -5.71 5.61 -17.06
N PHE A 590 -4.89 5.13 -18.00
CA PHE A 590 -3.85 5.91 -18.66
C PHE A 590 -4.14 6.05 -20.15
N VAL A 591 -4.35 7.27 -20.65
CA VAL A 591 -4.55 7.57 -22.08
C VAL A 591 -3.33 8.30 -22.62
N ILE A 592 -2.65 7.71 -23.60
CA ILE A 592 -1.31 8.12 -24.01
C ILE A 592 -1.25 8.35 -25.53
N GLY A 593 -0.86 9.55 -25.95
CA GLY A 593 -0.62 9.89 -27.35
C GLY A 593 -1.89 9.99 -28.19
N GLY A 594 -1.76 9.68 -29.48
CA GLY A 594 -2.85 9.75 -30.47
C GLY A 594 -2.75 10.97 -31.40
N TRP A 595 -3.77 11.19 -32.21
CA TRP A 595 -3.91 12.37 -33.07
C TRP A 595 -5.26 13.04 -32.89
N LYS A 596 -5.37 14.29 -33.34
CA LYS A 596 -6.66 14.99 -33.47
C LYS A 596 -6.94 15.27 -34.94
N ASN A 597 -8.18 15.05 -35.37
CA ASN A 597 -8.65 15.48 -36.67
C ASN A 597 -9.01 16.97 -36.58
N SER A 598 -8.19 17.86 -37.16
CA SER A 598 -8.60 19.23 -37.43
C SER A 598 -9.30 19.28 -38.77
N ASP A 599 -10.23 20.23 -38.95
CA ASP A 599 -10.93 20.44 -40.23
C ASP A 599 -9.99 20.85 -41.39
N ASP A 600 -8.69 21.02 -41.10
CA ASP A 600 -7.60 21.24 -42.06
C ASP A 600 -6.69 20.01 -42.17
N VAL A 601 -6.19 19.81 -43.39
CA VAL A 601 -5.55 18.64 -44.02
C VAL A 601 -4.40 17.94 -43.23
N ASP A 602 -3.95 18.46 -42.09
CA ASP A 602 -2.80 17.95 -41.33
C ASP A 602 -3.21 17.20 -40.04
N LYS A 603 -2.86 15.91 -39.95
CA LYS A 603 -3.01 15.12 -38.72
C LYS A 603 -2.07 15.65 -37.63
N GLN A 604 -2.61 16.21 -36.55
CA GLN A 604 -1.79 16.69 -35.43
C GLN A 604 -1.53 15.56 -34.41
N TYR A 605 -0.30 15.04 -34.37
CA TYR A 605 0.12 14.02 -33.42
C TYR A 605 0.41 14.62 -32.03
N ARG A 606 0.05 13.89 -30.97
CA ARG A 606 0.05 14.37 -29.58
C ARG A 606 1.18 13.75 -28.75
N LYS A 607 1.74 14.56 -27.84
CA LYS A 607 2.72 14.12 -26.81
C LYS A 607 2.05 13.93 -25.44
N GLU A 608 0.82 14.37 -25.30
CA GLU A 608 0.08 14.38 -24.06
C GLU A 608 -0.22 12.96 -23.58
N ALA A 609 -0.17 12.80 -22.27
CA ALA A 609 -0.60 11.59 -21.59
C ALA A 609 -1.46 12.00 -20.40
N TYR A 610 -2.52 11.24 -20.15
CA TYR A 610 -3.53 11.53 -19.15
C TYR A 610 -3.72 10.33 -18.24
N ARG A 611 -3.90 10.58 -16.95
CA ARG A 611 -4.24 9.55 -15.95
C ARG A 611 -5.55 9.91 -15.28
N TYR A 612 -6.54 9.03 -15.33
CA TYR A 612 -7.66 9.07 -14.40
C TYR A 612 -7.19 8.45 -13.08
N CYS A 613 -7.19 9.24 -12.01
CA CYS A 613 -6.93 8.76 -10.67
C CYS A 613 -8.27 8.43 -10.00
N ALA A 614 -8.56 7.15 -9.81
CA ALA A 614 -9.83 6.68 -9.25
C ALA A 614 -10.01 7.10 -7.79
N GLU A 615 -8.94 7.04 -6.98
CA GLU A 615 -8.96 7.51 -5.58
C GLU A 615 -9.41 8.98 -5.48
N ARG A 616 -8.93 9.81 -6.41
CA ARG A 616 -9.24 11.25 -6.45
C ARG A 616 -10.41 11.59 -7.36
N LYS A 617 -10.98 10.60 -8.05
CA LYS A 617 -12.01 10.72 -9.09
C LYS A 617 -11.75 11.86 -10.08
N ARG A 618 -10.51 11.99 -10.58
CA ARG A 618 -10.13 13.10 -11.49
C ARG A 618 -9.09 12.73 -12.53
N TRP A 619 -9.14 13.41 -13.68
CA TRP A 619 -8.11 13.33 -14.71
C TRP A 619 -6.91 14.23 -14.40
N MET A 620 -5.70 13.71 -14.54
CA MET A 620 -4.45 14.43 -14.35
C MET A 620 -3.67 14.40 -15.67
N LEU A 621 -3.18 15.57 -16.10
CA LEU A 621 -2.22 15.65 -17.20
C LEU A 621 -0.85 15.20 -16.69
N LEU A 622 -0.32 14.14 -17.28
CA LEU A 622 1.00 13.61 -17.00
C LEU A 622 2.07 14.44 -17.73
N PRO A 623 3.36 14.31 -17.36
CA PRO A 623 4.45 14.79 -18.18
C PRO A 623 4.32 14.31 -19.63
N PRO A 624 4.72 15.11 -20.63
CA PRO A 624 4.63 14.70 -22.02
C PRO A 624 5.59 13.56 -22.32
N MET A 625 5.18 12.71 -23.26
CA MET A 625 6.07 11.74 -23.87
C MET A 625 7.25 12.42 -24.57
N PRO A 626 8.39 11.72 -24.70
CA PRO A 626 9.56 12.21 -25.43
C PRO A 626 9.24 12.61 -26.88
N GLN A 627 8.50 11.75 -27.58
CA GLN A 627 8.12 11.88 -28.99
C GLN A 627 6.62 11.66 -29.16
N PRO A 628 5.94 12.40 -30.06
CA PRO A 628 4.53 12.16 -30.30
C PRO A 628 4.36 10.83 -31.06
N ARG A 629 3.35 10.06 -30.70
CA ARG A 629 3.06 8.76 -31.35
C ARG A 629 1.57 8.47 -31.34
N CYS A 630 1.09 7.79 -32.38
CA CYS A 630 -0.26 7.24 -32.45
C CYS A 630 -0.20 5.74 -32.76
N ARG A 631 -1.32 5.03 -32.58
CA ARG A 631 -1.45 3.59 -32.85
C ARG A 631 -0.41 2.72 -32.13
N ALA A 632 0.15 3.23 -31.05
CA ALA A 632 0.96 2.48 -30.12
C ALA A 632 0.07 1.58 -29.25
N THR A 633 0.65 0.57 -28.63
CA THR A 633 0.00 -0.20 -27.59
C THR A 633 0.63 0.11 -26.24
N ALA A 634 -0.13 -0.04 -25.15
CA ALA A 634 0.36 0.18 -23.81
C ALA A 634 -0.01 -1.00 -22.90
N CYS A 635 0.88 -1.36 -21.97
CA CYS A 635 0.64 -2.36 -20.96
C CYS A 635 1.32 -1.99 -19.64
N HIS A 636 0.84 -2.55 -18.53
CA HIS A 636 1.52 -2.48 -17.25
C HIS A 636 2.62 -3.56 -17.20
N VAL A 637 3.77 -3.19 -16.65
CA VAL A 637 4.90 -4.10 -16.44
C VAL A 637 5.66 -3.68 -15.17
N ARG A 638 6.20 -4.67 -14.46
CA ARG A 638 7.07 -4.44 -13.31
C ARG A 638 8.54 -4.57 -13.71
N ILE A 639 9.30 -3.49 -13.53
CA ILE A 639 10.72 -3.42 -13.94
C ILE A 639 11.58 -3.10 -12.72
N PRO A 640 12.70 -3.82 -12.47
CA PRO A 640 13.64 -3.49 -11.42
C PRO A 640 14.17 -2.05 -11.51
N TYR A 641 14.20 -1.34 -10.39
CA TYR A 641 14.58 0.07 -10.31
C TYR A 641 15.96 0.38 -10.92
N ARG A 642 16.92 -0.55 -10.88
CA ARG A 642 18.26 -0.41 -11.52
C ARG A 642 18.20 -0.07 -13.00
N PHE A 643 17.17 -0.52 -13.70
CA PHE A 643 16.99 -0.21 -15.13
C PHE A 643 16.27 1.12 -15.37
N LEU A 644 15.63 1.66 -14.32
CA LEU A 644 14.91 2.93 -14.34
C LEU A 644 15.74 4.08 -13.76
N TYR A 645 16.80 3.74 -13.00
CA TYR A 645 17.70 4.67 -12.34
C TYR A 645 18.54 5.47 -13.33
N GLY A 646 18.54 6.80 -13.21
CA GLY A 646 19.32 7.70 -14.07
C GLY A 646 18.66 9.07 -14.29
N CYS A 647 19.44 10.00 -14.85
CA CYS A 647 19.10 11.43 -14.92
C CYS A 647 18.25 11.87 -16.12
N GLN A 648 17.72 10.95 -16.95
CA GLN A 648 16.85 11.35 -18.07
C GLN A 648 15.46 11.71 -17.55
N ARG A 649 15.30 12.99 -17.20
CA ARG A 649 14.00 13.64 -16.97
C ARG A 649 13.68 14.52 -18.17
N TYR A 650 12.55 14.27 -18.82
CA TYR A 650 12.04 15.14 -19.87
C TYR A 650 11.37 16.35 -19.22
N PRO A 651 11.91 17.57 -19.36
CA PRO A 651 11.34 18.75 -18.71
C PRO A 651 9.96 19.06 -19.30
N MET A 652 9.01 19.41 -18.43
CA MET A 652 7.65 19.77 -18.86
C MET A 652 7.70 21.11 -19.62
N PRO A 653 7.32 21.18 -20.91
CA PRO A 653 7.23 22.43 -21.66
C PRO A 653 6.23 23.38 -21.00
N GLN A 654 6.54 24.68 -21.00
CA GLN A 654 5.70 25.71 -20.36
C GLN A 654 4.23 25.70 -20.83
N ASN A 655 3.97 25.37 -22.10
CA ASN A 655 2.63 25.29 -22.66
C ASN A 655 1.80 24.16 -22.00
N LEU A 656 2.42 23.02 -21.73
CA LEU A 656 1.78 21.89 -21.08
C LEU A 656 1.61 22.12 -19.57
N ALA A 657 2.53 22.84 -18.94
CA ALA A 657 2.36 23.28 -17.55
C ALA A 657 1.13 24.20 -17.41
N ARG A 658 0.97 25.19 -18.31
CA ARG A 658 -0.24 26.04 -18.35
C ARG A 658 -1.51 25.23 -18.64
N GLN A 659 -1.43 24.21 -19.49
CA GLN A 659 -2.57 23.32 -19.77
C GLN A 659 -2.95 22.48 -18.54
N ARG A 660 -1.96 21.97 -17.79
CA ARG A 660 -2.17 21.27 -16.51
C ARG A 660 -2.91 22.17 -15.52
N ASP A 661 -2.45 23.41 -15.34
CA ASP A 661 -3.08 24.38 -14.43
C ASP A 661 -4.52 24.71 -14.87
N ARG A 662 -4.72 24.92 -16.19
CA ARG A 662 -6.05 25.17 -16.76
C ARG A 662 -6.99 23.98 -16.58
N MET A 663 -6.52 22.75 -16.76
CA MET A 663 -7.30 21.54 -16.52
C MET A 663 -7.70 21.42 -15.05
N GLN A 664 -6.78 21.69 -14.12
CA GLN A 664 -7.08 21.69 -12.69
C GLN A 664 -8.15 22.74 -12.35
N GLN A 665 -8.05 23.95 -12.91
CA GLN A 665 -9.06 25.00 -12.72
C GLN A 665 -10.41 24.64 -13.33
N MET A 666 -10.44 24.11 -14.56
CA MET A 666 -11.68 23.67 -15.22
C MET A 666 -12.35 22.52 -14.49
N GLN A 667 -11.59 21.55 -13.97
CA GLN A 667 -12.14 20.46 -13.16
C GLN A 667 -12.68 20.93 -11.82
N GLN A 668 -12.02 21.91 -11.17
CA GLN A 668 -12.57 22.56 -9.97
C GLN A 668 -13.89 23.28 -10.27
N LEU A 669 -13.97 24.00 -11.39
CA LEU A 669 -15.19 24.69 -11.85
C LEU A 669 -16.30 23.70 -12.25
N HIS A 670 -15.96 22.64 -12.97
CA HIS A 670 -16.89 21.59 -13.36
C HIS A 670 -17.43 20.84 -12.13
N ARG A 671 -16.59 20.53 -11.14
CA ARG A 671 -17.04 19.96 -9.87
C ARG A 671 -18.00 20.89 -9.13
N ARG A 672 -17.70 22.19 -9.06
CA ARG A 672 -18.64 23.19 -8.53
C ARG A 672 -19.96 23.19 -9.30
N THR A 673 -19.90 23.09 -10.63
CA THR A 673 -21.08 23.09 -11.51
C THR A 673 -21.91 21.80 -11.40
N LEU A 674 -21.28 20.63 -11.31
CA LEU A 674 -21.93 19.34 -11.06
C LEU A 674 -22.54 19.28 -9.67
N THR A 675 -21.84 19.83 -8.66
CA THR A 675 -22.39 19.97 -7.31
C THR A 675 -23.63 20.87 -7.34
N LEU A 676 -23.57 22.01 -8.06
CA LEU A 676 -24.72 22.90 -8.26
C LEU A 676 -25.86 22.25 -9.06
N ARG A 677 -25.57 21.44 -10.09
CA ARG A 677 -26.58 20.71 -10.87
C ARG A 677 -27.21 19.57 -10.08
N ARG A 678 -26.43 18.82 -9.31
CA ARG A 678 -26.95 17.81 -8.38
C ARG A 678 -27.80 18.45 -7.30
N GLN A 679 -27.40 19.62 -6.79
CA GLN A 679 -28.25 20.44 -5.91
C GLN A 679 -29.54 20.88 -6.61
N LEU A 680 -29.48 21.34 -7.87
CA LEU A 680 -30.66 21.78 -8.62
C LEU A 680 -31.61 20.63 -8.98
N GLN A 681 -31.06 19.46 -9.38
CA GLN A 681 -31.83 18.26 -9.70
C GLN A 681 -32.43 17.64 -8.44
N SER A 682 -31.67 17.61 -7.34
CA SER A 682 -32.16 17.29 -6.00
C SER A 682 -33.29 18.25 -5.60
N GLN A 683 -33.18 19.55 -5.86
CA GLN A 683 -34.24 20.52 -5.58
C GLN A 683 -35.50 20.27 -6.43
N ILE A 684 -35.37 19.87 -7.70
CA ILE A 684 -36.51 19.53 -8.58
C ILE A 684 -37.19 18.23 -8.15
N ASP A 685 -36.42 17.20 -7.80
CA ASP A 685 -36.94 15.93 -7.29
C ASP A 685 -37.57 16.10 -5.89
N HIS A 686 -37.01 16.99 -5.08
CA HIS A 686 -37.51 17.38 -3.75
C HIS A 686 -38.81 18.20 -3.84
N LEU A 687 -38.95 19.10 -4.82
CA LEU A 687 -40.20 19.84 -5.11
C LEU A 687 -41.36 18.92 -5.50
N THR A 688 -41.06 17.73 -6.04
CA THR A 688 -42.06 16.75 -6.46
C THR A 688 -42.48 15.82 -5.30
N SER A 689 -41.64 15.66 -4.26
CA SER A 689 -41.93 14.85 -3.06
C SER A 689 -42.55 15.66 -1.89
N LEU A 690 -42.40 17.00 -1.90
CA LEU A 690 -42.82 17.95 -0.85
C LEU A 690 -44.33 18.09 -0.59
N LYS A 691 -45.20 17.27 -1.21
CA LYS A 691 -46.67 17.39 -1.02
C LYS A 691 -47.26 16.53 0.10
N THR A 692 -46.47 15.78 0.85
CA THR A 692 -47.00 14.88 1.89
C THR A 692 -46.13 14.87 3.14
N ALA A 693 -46.57 15.63 4.15
CA ALA A 693 -46.25 15.59 5.60
C ALA A 693 -45.58 16.87 6.14
N THR A 694 -46.39 17.81 6.66
CA THR A 694 -45.94 19.02 7.37
C THR A 694 -45.92 18.79 8.89
N ILE A 695 -44.82 19.17 9.55
CA ILE A 695 -44.72 19.20 11.02
C ILE A 695 -45.53 20.40 11.53
N ALA A 696 -46.69 20.14 12.17
CA ALA A 696 -47.61 21.19 12.60
C ALA A 696 -46.98 22.22 13.57
N ALA A 697 -46.06 21.77 14.45
CA ALA A 697 -45.38 22.63 15.42
C ALA A 697 -44.51 23.73 14.76
N LEU A 698 -43.99 23.49 13.55
CA LEU A 698 -43.19 24.49 12.81
C LEU A 698 -44.02 25.64 12.24
N SER A 699 -45.35 25.53 12.28
CA SER A 699 -46.27 26.59 11.83
C SER A 699 -46.69 27.55 12.96
N ASN A 700 -46.15 27.36 14.18
CA ASN A 700 -46.50 28.19 15.33
C ASN A 700 -45.91 29.60 15.24
N THR A 701 -46.57 30.59 15.83
CA THR A 701 -46.17 32.01 15.70
C THR A 701 -44.87 32.35 16.43
N SER A 702 -44.43 31.51 17.38
CA SER A 702 -43.15 31.64 18.07
C SER A 702 -41.95 31.21 17.21
N VAL A 703 -42.19 30.49 16.10
CA VAL A 703 -41.14 29.91 15.26
C VAL A 703 -40.73 30.90 14.17
N CYS A 704 -39.43 31.16 14.08
CA CYS A 704 -38.83 31.96 13.03
C CYS A 704 -37.72 31.15 12.36
N MET A 705 -37.78 31.01 11.04
CA MET A 705 -36.78 30.31 10.22
C MET A 705 -36.31 31.26 9.12
N ARG A 706 -34.98 31.40 8.96
CA ARG A 706 -34.40 32.19 7.87
C ARG A 706 -34.52 31.47 6.53
N ASP A 707 -34.30 30.16 6.55
CA ASP A 707 -34.41 29.28 5.39
C ASP A 707 -35.29 28.07 5.74
N PRO A 708 -36.63 28.21 5.65
CA PRO A 708 -37.54 27.10 5.92
C PRO A 708 -37.32 25.89 5.00
N GLN A 709 -36.80 26.10 3.78
CA GLN A 709 -36.52 25.03 2.84
C GLN A 709 -35.28 24.24 3.26
N GLY A 710 -34.20 24.93 3.63
CA GLY A 710 -33.00 24.29 4.20
C GLY A 710 -33.30 23.48 5.47
N VAL A 711 -34.17 23.99 6.36
CA VAL A 711 -34.64 23.24 7.54
C VAL A 711 -35.38 21.96 7.14
N GLN A 712 -36.24 22.01 6.13
CA GLN A 712 -36.95 20.83 5.64
C GLN A 712 -35.99 19.81 5.00
N GLU A 713 -34.99 20.26 4.24
CA GLU A 713 -33.97 19.40 3.65
C GLU A 713 -33.17 18.64 4.72
N ILE A 714 -32.75 19.33 5.78
CA ILE A 714 -32.04 18.72 6.92
C ILE A 714 -32.92 17.67 7.61
N LEU A 715 -34.19 18.00 7.91
CA LEU A 715 -35.12 17.10 8.58
C LEU A 715 -35.40 15.83 7.76
N HIS A 716 -35.60 15.94 6.45
CA HIS A 716 -35.80 14.78 5.57
C HIS A 716 -34.53 13.94 5.40
N GLY A 717 -33.36 14.59 5.36
CA GLY A 717 -32.06 13.91 5.38
C GLY A 717 -31.90 13.03 6.62
N MET A 718 -32.18 13.60 7.79
CA MET A 718 -32.14 12.88 9.07
C MET A 718 -33.18 11.76 9.16
N GLN A 719 -34.41 11.99 8.67
CA GLN A 719 -35.45 10.96 8.64
C GLN A 719 -35.07 9.78 7.74
N LYS A 720 -34.45 10.06 6.58
CA LYS A 720 -33.99 9.02 5.63
C LYS A 720 -32.82 8.21 6.18
N ALA A 721 -31.92 8.83 6.93
CA ALA A 721 -30.78 8.17 7.56
C ALA A 721 -31.20 7.24 8.71
N GLY A 722 -32.35 7.53 9.36
CA GLY A 722 -32.93 6.72 10.41
C GLY A 722 -32.43 7.09 11.82
N LEU A 723 -33.24 6.80 12.85
CA LEU A 723 -32.99 7.18 14.24
C LEU A 723 -31.67 6.66 14.84
N ASP A 724 -31.18 5.52 14.34
CA ASP A 724 -29.93 4.93 14.79
C ASP A 724 -28.71 5.76 14.44
N THR A 725 -28.84 6.76 13.57
CA THR A 725 -27.78 7.69 13.15
C THR A 725 -27.82 9.02 13.90
N ILE A 726 -28.82 9.24 14.77
CA ILE A 726 -29.11 10.54 15.38
C ILE A 726 -28.55 10.62 16.80
N GLN A 727 -27.99 11.76 17.17
CA GLN A 727 -27.65 12.15 18.54
C GLN A 727 -28.13 13.56 18.86
N VAL A 728 -28.43 13.83 20.12
CA VAL A 728 -28.91 15.15 20.57
C VAL A 728 -27.87 15.79 21.48
N ILE A 729 -27.51 17.04 21.20
CA ILE A 729 -26.62 17.85 22.01
C ILE A 729 -27.38 19.10 22.48
N SER A 730 -27.42 19.35 23.78
CA SER A 730 -28.24 20.43 24.34
C SER A 730 -27.50 21.20 25.42
N ASP A 731 -27.68 22.51 25.49
CA ASP A 731 -27.47 23.23 26.76
C ASP A 731 -28.61 22.88 27.73
N PHE A 732 -28.47 23.28 28.99
CA PHE A 732 -29.42 23.02 30.05
C PHE A 732 -30.15 24.28 30.51
N ASP A 733 -29.41 25.25 31.04
CA ASP A 733 -29.98 26.46 31.61
C ASP A 733 -30.65 27.29 30.51
N MET A 734 -31.91 27.67 30.70
CA MET A 734 -32.72 28.47 29.75
C MET A 734 -32.98 27.79 28.38
N THR A 735 -32.39 26.62 28.13
CA THR A 735 -32.63 25.76 26.95
C THR A 735 -33.54 24.58 27.30
N LEU A 736 -33.21 23.76 28.29
CA LEU A 736 -34.10 22.69 28.80
C LEU A 736 -34.93 23.18 29.98
N THR A 737 -34.38 24.11 30.76
CA THR A 737 -35.12 24.86 31.78
C THR A 737 -35.80 26.09 31.18
N ARG A 738 -36.88 26.52 31.83
CA ARG A 738 -37.65 27.70 31.44
C ARG A 738 -36.86 28.98 31.67
N PHE A 739 -37.15 30.02 30.90
CA PHE A 739 -36.62 31.34 31.15
C PHE A 739 -37.49 32.13 32.12
N ALA A 740 -38.81 32.08 31.96
CA ALA A 740 -39.76 32.75 32.84
C ALA A 740 -41.05 31.94 33.07
N HIS A 741 -41.66 32.15 34.23
CA HIS A 741 -42.96 31.59 34.58
C HIS A 741 -43.78 32.64 35.33
N ASN A 742 -45.03 32.86 34.90
CA ASN A 742 -45.93 33.88 35.45
C ASN A 742 -45.30 35.30 35.54
N GLY A 743 -44.43 35.65 34.57
CA GLY A 743 -43.76 36.95 34.52
C GLY A 743 -42.54 37.10 35.44
N LYS A 744 -42.16 36.07 36.19
CA LYS A 744 -40.93 36.02 37.00
C LYS A 744 -39.88 35.15 36.29
N ARG A 745 -38.62 35.59 36.31
CA ARG A 745 -37.49 34.83 35.74
C ARG A 745 -37.22 33.57 36.56
N CYS A 746 -37.08 32.44 35.89
CA CYS A 746 -36.72 31.17 36.52
C CYS A 746 -35.21 31.13 36.82
N PRO A 747 -34.78 30.42 37.88
CA PRO A 747 -33.37 30.35 38.24
C PRO A 747 -32.58 29.44 37.28
N THR A 748 -31.35 29.83 36.96
CA THR A 748 -30.33 28.93 36.39
C THR A 748 -29.78 27.98 37.47
N SER A 749 -29.01 26.97 37.09
CA SER A 749 -28.30 26.08 38.01
C SER A 749 -27.47 26.82 39.06
N HIS A 750 -26.77 27.90 38.67
CA HIS A 750 -26.07 28.79 39.60
C HIS A 750 -27.04 29.56 40.51
N ASN A 751 -28.14 30.09 39.96
CA ASN A 751 -29.09 30.87 40.76
C ASN A 751 -29.89 30.02 41.76
N ILE A 752 -30.05 28.71 41.51
CA ILE A 752 -30.60 27.78 42.51
C ILE A 752 -29.71 27.81 43.77
N LEU A 753 -28.38 27.78 43.58
CA LEU A 753 -27.43 27.86 44.68
C LEU A 753 -27.37 29.27 45.30
N ASP A 754 -27.32 30.33 44.49
CA ASP A 754 -27.28 31.72 44.96
C ASP A 754 -28.52 32.11 45.77
N ASN A 755 -29.70 31.63 45.37
CA ASN A 755 -30.96 31.94 46.06
C ASN A 755 -31.19 31.04 47.28
N SER A 756 -30.45 29.94 47.41
CA SER A 756 -30.55 29.04 48.55
C SER A 756 -30.09 29.69 49.86
N GLN A 757 -30.44 29.05 50.98
CA GLN A 757 -29.90 29.40 52.30
C GLN A 757 -28.45 28.91 52.52
N LEU A 758 -27.87 28.21 51.54
CA LEU A 758 -26.52 27.62 51.64
C LEU A 758 -25.41 28.65 51.39
N ILE A 759 -25.74 29.76 50.74
CA ILE A 759 -24.82 30.87 50.51
C ILE A 759 -25.18 32.02 51.46
N SER A 760 -24.21 32.49 52.22
CA SER A 760 -24.39 33.63 53.14
C SER A 760 -24.66 34.95 52.39
N ASP A 761 -25.43 35.86 53.01
CA ASP A 761 -25.78 37.16 52.39
C ASP A 761 -24.54 38.00 52.03
N GLU A 762 -23.45 37.87 52.79
CA GLU A 762 -22.16 38.52 52.48
C GLU A 762 -21.55 37.95 51.18
N CYS A 763 -21.63 36.63 50.98
CA CYS A 763 -21.16 35.99 49.76
C CYS A 763 -22.05 36.37 48.56
N LYS A 764 -23.37 36.44 48.74
CA LYS A 764 -24.31 36.91 47.70
C LYS A 764 -23.99 38.32 47.24
N ALA A 765 -23.65 39.22 48.15
CA ALA A 765 -23.22 40.58 47.79
C ALA A 765 -21.94 40.58 46.93
N LYS A 766 -20.93 39.77 47.30
CA LYS A 766 -19.68 39.65 46.51
C LYS A 766 -19.88 39.01 45.14
N LEU A 767 -20.75 37.99 45.05
CA LEU A 767 -21.11 37.38 43.78
C LEU A 767 -21.88 38.36 42.88
N LYS A 768 -22.73 39.21 43.47
CA LYS A 768 -23.41 40.29 42.77
C LYS A 768 -22.44 41.35 42.26
N ASP A 769 -21.45 41.75 43.04
CA ASP A 769 -20.41 42.71 42.59
C ASP A 769 -19.61 42.15 41.40
N LEU A 770 -19.30 40.85 41.42
CA LEU A 770 -18.67 40.17 40.28
C LEU A 770 -19.59 40.15 39.05
N LEU A 771 -20.88 39.83 39.23
CA LEU A 771 -21.86 39.86 38.15
C LEU A 771 -21.96 41.26 37.53
N ASP A 772 -22.08 42.31 38.34
CA ASP A 772 -22.21 43.71 37.89
C ASP A 772 -20.94 44.19 37.14
N THR A 773 -19.79 43.59 37.44
CA THR A 773 -18.50 43.89 36.77
C THR A 773 -18.35 43.14 35.44
N TYR A 774 -18.60 41.83 35.42
CA TYR A 774 -18.24 40.97 34.29
C TYR A 774 -19.39 40.71 33.31
N TYR A 775 -20.65 40.74 33.75
CA TYR A 775 -21.81 40.55 32.88
C TYR A 775 -21.91 41.59 31.76
N PRO A 776 -21.67 42.91 31.99
CA PRO A 776 -21.64 43.89 30.90
C PRO A 776 -20.60 43.57 29.83
N ILE A 777 -19.46 42.99 30.23
CA ILE A 777 -18.37 42.59 29.33
C ILE A 777 -18.77 41.33 28.53
N GLU A 778 -19.44 40.38 29.18
CA GLU A 778 -19.94 39.16 28.52
C GLU A 778 -20.85 39.52 27.34
N ILE A 779 -21.79 40.45 27.53
CA ILE A 779 -22.77 40.85 26.52
C ILE A 779 -22.32 41.95 25.55
N ASP A 780 -21.11 42.50 25.71
CA ASP A 780 -20.59 43.62 24.91
C ASP A 780 -20.32 43.19 23.46
N SER A 781 -21.11 43.67 22.50
CA SER A 781 -20.94 43.32 21.08
C SER A 781 -19.73 43.95 20.41
N SER A 782 -19.03 44.89 21.08
CA SER A 782 -17.85 45.57 20.53
C SER A 782 -16.54 44.81 20.75
N LYS A 783 -16.52 43.83 21.66
CA LYS A 783 -15.35 43.00 21.99
C LYS A 783 -15.40 41.66 21.30
N THR A 784 -14.25 41.17 20.85
CA THR A 784 -14.17 39.84 20.21
C THR A 784 -14.24 38.72 21.26
N ILE A 785 -14.50 37.48 20.81
CA ILE A 785 -14.59 36.33 21.72
C ILE A 785 -13.24 36.07 22.40
N GLU A 786 -12.14 36.26 21.67
CA GLU A 786 -10.77 36.06 22.15
C GLU A 786 -10.41 37.04 23.28
N GLU A 787 -10.91 38.28 23.21
CA GLU A 787 -10.72 39.28 24.27
C GLU A 787 -11.56 38.98 25.52
N LYS A 788 -12.74 38.36 25.35
CA LYS A 788 -13.66 38.02 26.44
C LYS A 788 -13.26 36.76 27.20
N LEU A 789 -12.68 35.79 26.51
CA LEU A 789 -12.33 34.48 27.06
C LEU A 789 -11.53 34.56 28.39
N PRO A 790 -10.38 35.27 28.48
CA PRO A 790 -9.62 35.34 29.73
C PRO A 790 -10.39 36.04 30.87
N LEU A 791 -11.28 36.98 30.55
CA LEU A 791 -12.10 37.70 31.53
C LEU A 791 -13.23 36.82 32.09
N MET A 792 -13.79 35.94 31.27
CA MET A 792 -14.79 34.95 31.74
C MET A 792 -14.15 33.89 32.64
N VAL A 793 -12.94 33.43 32.30
CA VAL A 793 -12.17 32.52 33.17
C VAL A 793 -11.90 33.20 34.51
N GLU A 794 -11.48 34.46 34.52
CA GLU A 794 -11.24 35.22 35.74
C GLU A 794 -12.52 35.35 36.59
N TRP A 795 -13.64 35.71 35.97
CA TRP A 795 -14.93 35.86 36.65
C TRP A 795 -15.37 34.58 37.36
N TRP A 796 -15.45 33.49 36.62
CA TRP A 796 -15.94 32.22 37.16
C TRP A 796 -14.96 31.59 38.15
N THR A 797 -13.64 31.80 37.98
CA THR A 797 -12.65 31.38 38.99
C THR A 797 -12.87 32.10 40.32
N LYS A 798 -13.10 33.42 40.30
CA LYS A 798 -13.41 34.20 41.51
C LYS A 798 -14.75 33.78 42.12
N ALA A 799 -15.78 33.56 41.30
CA ALA A 799 -17.09 33.12 41.76
C ALA A 799 -17.02 31.74 42.42
N HIS A 800 -16.40 30.74 41.76
CA HIS A 800 -16.23 29.40 42.30
C HIS A 800 -15.42 29.40 43.60
N ALA A 801 -14.38 30.23 43.73
CA ALA A 801 -13.62 30.37 44.96
C ALA A 801 -14.47 30.88 46.14
N LEU A 802 -15.42 31.81 45.89
CA LEU A 802 -16.35 32.28 46.92
C LEU A 802 -17.36 31.20 47.33
N ILE A 803 -17.81 30.37 46.38
CA ILE A 803 -18.73 29.25 46.65
C ILE A 803 -18.02 28.16 47.48
N VAL A 804 -16.76 27.83 47.16
CA VAL A 804 -15.93 26.88 47.95
C VAL A 804 -15.81 27.30 49.41
N GLN A 805 -15.69 28.61 49.68
CA GLN A 805 -15.59 29.13 51.05
C GLN A 805 -16.85 28.89 51.90
N GLN A 806 -18.01 28.64 51.27
CA GLN A 806 -19.26 28.36 51.99
C GLN A 806 -19.32 26.94 52.57
N LYS A 807 -18.40 26.03 52.22
CA LYS A 807 -18.31 24.64 52.73
C LYS A 807 -19.64 23.88 52.62
N ILE A 808 -20.26 23.96 51.44
CA ILE A 808 -21.55 23.35 51.14
C ILE A 808 -21.44 21.83 51.19
N ARG A 809 -22.41 21.14 51.82
CA ARG A 809 -22.45 19.67 51.82
C ARG A 809 -23.29 19.12 50.67
N LYS A 810 -22.89 17.97 50.15
CA LYS A 810 -23.56 17.31 49.02
C LYS A 810 -25.04 16.97 49.28
N ASP A 811 -25.38 16.55 50.50
CA ASP A 811 -26.75 16.21 50.90
C ASP A 811 -27.70 17.41 50.92
N GLN A 812 -27.17 18.62 51.09
CA GLN A 812 -27.94 19.85 51.11
C GLN A 812 -28.36 20.33 49.72
N LEU A 813 -27.67 19.86 48.66
CA LEU A 813 -27.97 20.25 47.28
C LEU A 813 -29.34 19.73 46.84
N ALA A 814 -29.74 18.53 47.26
CA ALA A 814 -31.05 17.96 46.97
C ALA A 814 -32.19 18.81 47.54
N LEU A 815 -32.04 19.30 48.77
CA LEU A 815 -33.02 20.22 49.37
C LEU A 815 -33.03 21.57 48.67
N ALA A 816 -31.85 22.12 48.33
CA ALA A 816 -31.76 23.40 47.63
C ALA A 816 -32.47 23.37 46.28
N VAL A 817 -32.37 22.26 45.54
CA VAL A 817 -33.12 22.06 44.28
C VAL A 817 -34.61 21.93 44.55
N GLN A 818 -35.01 21.13 45.55
CA GLN A 818 -36.41 20.89 45.88
C GLN A 818 -37.16 22.17 46.32
N GLU A 819 -36.48 23.07 47.04
CA GLU A 819 -37.03 24.35 47.49
C GLU A 819 -36.97 25.46 46.43
N SER A 820 -36.30 25.22 45.30
CA SER A 820 -36.11 26.22 44.25
C SER A 820 -37.31 26.35 43.31
N ASP A 821 -37.45 27.51 42.69
CA ASP A 821 -38.42 27.77 41.61
C ASP A 821 -37.96 27.23 40.25
N ALA A 822 -37.00 26.30 40.20
CA ALA A 822 -36.45 25.77 38.96
C ALA A 822 -37.50 24.92 38.22
N MET A 823 -37.71 25.19 36.93
CA MET A 823 -38.69 24.49 36.11
C MET A 823 -38.11 24.10 34.77
N LEU A 824 -38.38 22.85 34.37
CA LEU A 824 -38.18 22.37 33.01
C LEU A 824 -39.31 22.89 32.10
N ARG A 825 -39.03 22.98 30.80
CA ARG A 825 -39.98 23.47 29.78
C ARG A 825 -41.20 22.55 29.59
N ASP A 826 -42.32 23.14 29.14
CA ASP A 826 -43.43 22.49 28.41
C ASP A 826 -43.08 21.16 27.74
N GLY A 827 -43.48 19.99 28.26
CA GLY A 827 -43.32 18.73 27.52
C GLY A 827 -41.91 18.11 27.58
N TYR A 828 -41.09 18.49 28.58
CA TYR A 828 -39.79 17.87 28.82
C TYR A 828 -39.88 16.35 29.03
N GLN A 829 -40.86 15.84 29.79
CA GLN A 829 -40.98 14.40 30.08
C GLN A 829 -41.06 13.59 28.80
N ARG A 830 -41.90 14.04 27.86
CA ARG A 830 -42.04 13.43 26.54
C ARG A 830 -40.73 13.42 25.77
N PHE A 831 -40.00 14.52 25.79
CA PHE A 831 -38.72 14.65 25.08
C PHE A 831 -37.69 13.64 25.61
N PHE A 832 -37.46 13.62 26.92
CA PHE A 832 -36.51 12.70 27.55
C PHE A 832 -36.92 11.23 27.38
N ASP A 833 -38.20 10.90 27.59
CA ASP A 833 -38.70 9.53 27.48
C ASP A 833 -38.66 9.02 26.03
N CYS A 834 -38.94 9.89 25.04
CA CYS A 834 -38.88 9.51 23.64
C CYS A 834 -37.45 9.18 23.20
N LEU A 835 -36.48 10.00 23.59
CA LEU A 835 -35.06 9.74 23.32
C LEU A 835 -34.60 8.44 24.00
N HIS A 836 -34.99 8.23 25.26
CA HIS A 836 -34.63 7.02 25.98
C HIS A 836 -35.22 5.76 25.33
N ARG A 837 -36.52 5.79 24.98
CA ARG A 837 -37.21 4.64 24.37
C ARG A 837 -36.57 4.18 23.06
N HIS A 838 -36.05 5.11 22.27
CA HIS A 838 -35.42 4.82 20.97
C HIS A 838 -33.89 4.74 21.06
N GLY A 839 -33.31 4.74 22.27
CA GLY A 839 -31.87 4.62 22.46
C GLY A 839 -31.06 5.79 21.86
N VAL A 840 -31.67 6.97 21.70
CA VAL A 840 -31.00 8.16 21.16
C VAL A 840 -30.16 8.81 22.26
N PRO A 841 -28.84 8.97 22.09
CA PRO A 841 -27.98 9.63 23.09
C PRO A 841 -28.34 11.11 23.25
N LEU A 842 -28.48 11.55 24.50
CA LEU A 842 -28.64 12.96 24.86
C LEU A 842 -27.41 13.45 25.64
N LEU A 843 -26.64 14.33 25.01
CA LEU A 843 -25.44 14.95 25.57
C LEU A 843 -25.81 16.35 26.06
N ILE A 844 -25.85 16.55 27.37
CA ILE A 844 -26.11 17.84 27.98
C ILE A 844 -24.77 18.53 28.25
N PHE A 845 -24.54 19.68 27.62
CA PHE A 845 -23.29 20.41 27.68
C PHE A 845 -23.51 21.82 28.24
N SER A 846 -23.33 21.95 29.56
CA SER A 846 -23.73 23.14 30.31
C SER A 846 -22.57 23.85 30.99
N ALA A 847 -22.54 25.17 30.83
CA ALA A 847 -21.66 26.07 31.61
C ALA A 847 -22.15 26.26 33.06
N GLY A 848 -23.25 25.60 33.45
CA GLY A 848 -23.83 25.61 34.78
C GLY A 848 -23.09 24.77 35.82
N LEU A 849 -23.81 24.40 36.88
CA LEU A 849 -23.35 23.51 37.96
C LEU A 849 -23.86 22.08 37.72
N GLY A 850 -22.95 21.14 37.50
CA GLY A 850 -23.27 19.74 37.14
C GLY A 850 -24.09 18.99 38.19
N ASP A 851 -23.68 19.07 39.47
CA ASP A 851 -24.38 18.38 40.56
C ASP A 851 -25.82 18.89 40.76
N ILE A 852 -26.05 20.19 40.56
CA ILE A 852 -27.39 20.81 40.65
C ILE A 852 -28.24 20.39 39.45
N LEU A 853 -27.68 20.46 38.24
CA LEU A 853 -28.33 20.05 37.01
C LEU A 853 -28.81 18.60 37.09
N GLU A 854 -27.91 17.68 37.46
CA GLU A 854 -28.25 16.26 37.60
C GLU A 854 -29.37 16.05 38.62
N GLU A 855 -29.36 16.80 39.72
CA GLU A 855 -30.39 16.71 40.74
C GLU A 855 -31.74 17.24 40.26
N VAL A 856 -31.77 18.31 39.45
CA VAL A 856 -33.00 18.81 38.81
C VAL A 856 -33.64 17.74 37.92
N ILE A 857 -32.86 17.10 37.05
CA ILE A 857 -33.39 16.04 36.15
C ILE A 857 -33.69 14.73 36.88
N ARG A 858 -32.99 14.45 37.98
CA ARG A 858 -33.25 13.28 38.85
C ARG A 858 -34.56 13.43 39.62
N GLN A 859 -34.82 14.59 40.22
CA GLN A 859 -36.09 14.87 40.89
C GLN A 859 -37.27 14.95 39.92
N ALA A 860 -37.02 15.38 38.68
CA ALA A 860 -38.01 15.34 37.60
C ALA A 860 -38.21 13.94 36.98
N ALA A 861 -37.51 12.92 37.48
CA ALA A 861 -37.58 11.51 37.05
C ALA A 861 -37.25 11.27 35.56
N VAL A 862 -36.37 12.07 34.98
CA VAL A 862 -35.97 12.01 33.55
C VAL A 862 -34.47 11.79 33.35
N PHE A 863 -33.72 11.47 34.41
CA PHE A 863 -32.30 11.15 34.30
C PHE A 863 -32.08 9.69 33.84
N HIS A 864 -32.31 9.47 32.55
CA HIS A 864 -32.22 8.15 31.93
C HIS A 864 -30.77 7.75 31.58
N PRO A 865 -30.47 6.45 31.39
CA PRO A 865 -29.12 5.97 31.05
C PRO A 865 -28.51 6.52 29.76
N ASN A 866 -29.34 6.98 28.81
CA ASN A 866 -28.89 7.59 27.55
C ASN A 866 -28.51 9.07 27.71
N VAL A 867 -28.69 9.65 28.89
CA VAL A 867 -28.36 11.06 29.19
C VAL A 867 -26.97 11.14 29.78
N LYS A 868 -26.10 11.95 29.17
CA LYS A 868 -24.75 12.22 29.65
C LYS A 868 -24.59 13.72 29.89
N VAL A 869 -24.09 14.09 31.07
CA VAL A 869 -23.95 15.50 31.47
C VAL A 869 -22.47 15.89 31.56
N PHE A 870 -22.10 16.94 30.83
CA PHE A 870 -20.82 17.62 30.91
C PHE A 870 -21.04 19.04 31.43
N SER A 871 -20.49 19.34 32.60
CA SER A 871 -20.67 20.62 33.27
C SER A 871 -19.61 20.82 34.35
N ASN A 872 -19.67 21.94 35.08
CA ASN A 872 -18.77 22.21 36.19
C ASN A 872 -19.22 21.42 37.42
N TYR A 873 -18.57 20.29 37.68
CA TYR A 873 -18.86 19.45 38.85
C TYR A 873 -18.13 19.93 40.09
N MET A 874 -18.81 19.85 41.23
CA MET A 874 -18.23 20.12 42.55
C MET A 874 -17.40 18.92 43.00
N ASP A 875 -16.27 19.19 43.66
CA ASP A 875 -15.44 18.19 44.32
C ASP A 875 -15.71 18.20 45.82
N PHE A 876 -15.99 17.01 46.36
CA PHE A 876 -16.38 16.81 47.76
C PHE A 876 -15.35 15.92 48.45
N ASP A 877 -14.97 16.30 49.67
CA ASP A 877 -14.10 15.49 50.50
C ASP A 877 -14.81 14.24 51.05
N LYS A 878 -14.07 13.41 51.80
CA LYS A 878 -14.61 12.18 52.42
C LYS A 878 -15.73 12.45 53.44
N THR A 879 -15.89 13.68 53.91
CA THR A 879 -16.96 14.08 54.82
C THR A 879 -18.18 14.66 54.09
N GLY A 880 -18.12 14.75 52.76
CA GLY A 880 -19.20 15.24 51.90
C GLY A 880 -19.25 16.76 51.77
N VAL A 881 -18.19 17.48 52.15
CA VAL A 881 -18.09 18.94 52.08
C VAL A 881 -17.34 19.35 50.82
N MET A 882 -17.84 20.38 50.13
CA MET A 882 -17.24 20.90 48.90
C MET A 882 -15.87 21.54 49.17
N THR A 883 -14.86 21.14 48.39
CA THR A 883 -13.47 21.64 48.50
C THR A 883 -12.97 22.33 47.24
N ALA A 884 -13.48 21.96 46.06
CA ALA A 884 -13.06 22.52 44.77
C ALA A 884 -14.11 22.25 43.68
N PHE A 885 -13.79 22.61 42.43
CA PHE A 885 -14.49 22.15 41.23
C PHE A 885 -13.59 21.17 40.47
N LYS A 886 -14.20 20.17 39.82
CA LYS A 886 -13.50 19.12 39.07
C LYS A 886 -13.27 19.53 37.63
N GLY A 887 -12.12 19.16 37.10
CA GLY A 887 -11.79 19.30 35.68
C GLY A 887 -11.52 20.75 35.26
N GLU A 888 -11.56 20.99 33.96
CA GLU A 888 -11.43 22.33 33.40
C GLU A 888 -12.75 23.07 33.45
N LEU A 889 -12.68 24.38 33.69
CA LEU A 889 -13.83 25.27 33.77
C LEU A 889 -14.55 25.33 32.42
N ILE A 890 -15.86 25.11 32.41
CA ILE A 890 -16.74 25.31 31.26
C ILE A 890 -17.53 26.60 31.46
N HIS A 891 -17.38 27.56 30.55
CA HIS A 891 -18.14 28.80 30.48
C HIS A 891 -18.68 29.04 29.06
N ILE A 892 -19.47 30.10 28.86
CA ILE A 892 -20.24 30.34 27.63
C ILE A 892 -19.41 30.40 26.33
N TYR A 893 -18.09 30.69 26.39
CA TYR A 893 -17.24 30.88 25.20
C TYR A 893 -16.19 29.79 24.97
N ASN A 894 -15.97 28.88 25.92
CA ASN A 894 -15.00 27.79 25.76
C ASN A 894 -15.67 26.41 25.63
N LYS A 895 -16.97 26.40 25.28
CA LYS A 895 -17.72 25.15 25.08
C LYS A 895 -17.08 24.26 23.99
N ARG A 896 -16.45 24.87 22.98
CA ARG A 896 -15.63 24.20 21.96
C ARG A 896 -14.48 23.38 22.55
N GLU A 897 -13.70 23.96 23.46
CA GLU A 897 -12.53 23.28 24.06
C GLU A 897 -12.97 22.11 24.91
N GLY A 898 -14.03 22.29 25.71
CA GLY A 898 -14.64 21.20 26.47
C GLY A 898 -15.26 20.10 25.60
N ALA A 899 -15.77 20.42 24.40
CA ALA A 899 -16.23 19.41 23.44
C ALA A 899 -15.05 18.58 22.87
N LEU A 900 -13.91 19.22 22.60
CA LEU A 900 -12.70 18.57 22.05
C LEU A 900 -11.93 17.72 23.07
N LEU A 901 -11.95 18.10 24.36
CA LEU A 901 -11.30 17.33 25.43
C LEU A 901 -12.01 16.00 25.75
N ASN A 902 -13.29 15.89 25.39
CA ASN A 902 -14.12 14.71 25.67
C ASN A 902 -14.23 13.73 24.48
N THR A 903 -13.24 13.74 23.57
CA THR A 903 -13.22 12.90 22.35
C THR A 903 -13.39 11.40 22.59
N GLY A 904 -12.99 10.87 23.75
CA GLY A 904 -13.19 9.45 24.08
C GLY A 904 -14.65 9.01 24.08
N HIS A 905 -15.59 9.88 24.46
CA HIS A 905 -17.03 9.57 24.40
C HIS A 905 -17.65 9.85 23.03
N PHE A 906 -17.12 10.82 22.28
CA PHE A 906 -17.52 11.03 20.88
C PHE A 906 -17.02 9.92 19.94
N GLN A 907 -15.99 9.17 20.34
CA GLN A 907 -15.51 7.98 19.61
C GLN A 907 -16.54 6.83 19.60
N ASP A 908 -17.24 6.61 20.72
CA ASP A 908 -18.32 5.61 20.85
C ASP A 908 -19.57 5.98 20.03
N LEU A 909 -19.70 7.25 19.66
CA LEU A 909 -20.84 7.82 18.92
C LEU A 909 -20.54 8.14 17.45
N ARG A 910 -19.38 7.71 16.92
CA ARG A 910 -19.00 7.89 15.50
C ARG A 910 -19.98 7.28 14.50
N THR A 911 -20.77 6.30 14.92
CA THR A 911 -21.81 5.68 14.09
C THR A 911 -23.05 6.57 13.93
N ARG A 912 -23.10 7.73 14.59
CA ARG A 912 -24.25 8.64 14.63
C ARG A 912 -23.92 10.04 14.06
N PRO A 913 -23.79 10.20 12.74
CA PRO A 913 -23.33 11.45 12.13
C PRO A 913 -24.37 12.59 12.11
N ASN A 914 -25.61 12.34 12.52
CA ASN A 914 -26.70 13.33 12.49
C ASN A 914 -26.95 13.95 13.87
N VAL A 915 -26.88 15.28 13.97
CA VAL A 915 -26.91 16.00 15.27
C VAL A 915 -28.10 16.95 15.34
N VAL A 916 -28.91 16.83 16.39
CA VAL A 916 -29.88 17.88 16.78
C VAL A 916 -29.28 18.69 17.92
N LEU A 917 -28.99 19.96 17.67
CA LEU A 917 -28.36 20.87 18.62
C LEU A 917 -29.40 21.85 19.19
N LEU A 918 -29.51 21.93 20.51
CA LEU A 918 -30.39 22.85 21.23
C LEU A 918 -29.56 23.82 22.07
N GLY A 919 -29.82 25.13 21.95
CA GLY A 919 -29.13 26.15 22.75
C GLY A 919 -29.94 27.43 22.85
N ASP A 920 -29.57 28.31 23.79
CA ASP A 920 -30.21 29.63 23.98
C ASP A 920 -29.23 30.79 23.81
N SER A 921 -27.94 30.49 23.62
CA SER A 921 -26.88 31.45 23.40
C SER A 921 -26.14 31.23 22.07
N LEU A 922 -25.34 32.20 21.62
CA LEU A 922 -24.49 31.99 20.43
C LEU A 922 -23.26 31.11 20.71
N GLY A 923 -22.88 30.95 21.99
CA GLY A 923 -21.77 30.07 22.38
C GLY A 923 -22.08 28.58 22.20
N ASP A 924 -23.37 28.24 22.26
CA ASP A 924 -23.88 26.87 22.16
C ASP A 924 -23.71 26.26 20.77
N LEU A 925 -23.55 27.09 19.74
CA LEU A 925 -23.32 26.65 18.37
C LEU A 925 -22.06 25.80 18.21
N THR A 926 -21.12 25.91 19.16
CA THR A 926 -19.84 25.18 19.19
C THR A 926 -19.89 23.85 19.94
N MET A 927 -21.03 23.49 20.56
CA MET A 927 -21.14 22.26 21.35
C MET A 927 -21.02 20.98 20.50
N ALA A 928 -21.30 21.07 19.20
CA ALA A 928 -21.15 19.96 18.27
C ALA A 928 -19.74 19.84 17.65
N ASP A 929 -18.82 20.76 17.92
CA ASP A 929 -17.47 20.77 17.29
C ASP A 929 -16.62 19.55 17.68
N GLY A 930 -16.98 18.84 18.76
CA GLY A 930 -16.36 17.57 19.17
C GLY A 930 -16.82 16.35 18.36
N VAL A 931 -17.88 16.47 17.56
CA VAL A 931 -18.41 15.37 16.73
C VAL A 931 -17.58 15.26 15.46
N GLN A 932 -16.97 14.09 15.24
CA GLN A 932 -16.21 13.79 14.03
C GLN A 932 -17.17 13.28 12.95
N ASP A 933 -16.95 13.69 11.69
CA ASP A 933 -17.70 13.22 10.52
C ASP A 933 -19.22 13.55 10.51
N VAL A 934 -19.60 14.78 10.90
CA VAL A 934 -21.00 15.26 10.87
C VAL A 934 -21.55 15.28 9.43
N GLU A 935 -22.62 14.53 9.18
CA GLU A 935 -23.34 14.51 7.89
C GLU A 935 -24.42 15.58 7.82
N SER A 936 -25.20 15.75 8.89
CA SER A 936 -26.24 16.77 8.99
C SER A 936 -26.38 17.27 10.43
N ILE A 937 -26.56 18.57 10.59
CA ILE A 937 -26.77 19.23 11.88
C ILE A 937 -27.98 20.15 11.80
N LEU A 938 -28.91 20.00 12.74
CA LEU A 938 -30.06 20.87 12.89
C LEU A 938 -29.92 21.67 14.17
N LYS A 939 -29.86 23.00 14.07
CA LYS A 939 -29.64 23.91 15.19
C LYS A 939 -30.93 24.64 15.56
N ILE A 940 -31.38 24.45 16.80
CA ILE A 940 -32.57 25.08 17.37
C ILE A 940 -32.15 26.04 18.49
N GLY A 941 -32.47 27.32 18.30
CA GLY A 941 -32.10 28.41 19.20
C GLY A 941 -33.30 28.95 19.99
N PHE A 942 -33.24 28.95 21.31
CA PHE A 942 -34.26 29.55 22.19
C PHE A 942 -33.92 31.03 22.45
N LEU A 943 -34.62 31.95 21.79
CA LEU A 943 -34.42 33.38 21.97
C LEU A 943 -35.37 33.91 23.06
N ASN A 944 -34.90 33.88 24.31
CA ASN A 944 -35.71 34.18 25.48
C ASN A 944 -35.78 35.69 25.84
N ASP A 945 -34.72 36.46 25.57
CA ASP A 945 -34.61 37.88 25.96
C ASP A 945 -33.97 38.74 24.84
N LYS A 946 -34.16 40.06 24.91
CA LYS A 946 -33.64 41.07 23.95
C LYS A 946 -33.94 40.70 22.49
N VAL A 947 -35.19 40.30 22.24
CA VAL A 947 -35.64 39.77 20.94
C VAL A 947 -35.32 40.75 19.81
N ASP A 948 -35.67 42.02 19.94
CA ASP A 948 -35.50 43.00 18.86
C ASP A 948 -34.02 43.25 18.50
N GLU A 949 -33.12 43.17 19.49
CA GLU A 949 -31.67 43.37 19.30
C GLU A 949 -30.98 42.12 18.73
N ARG A 950 -31.38 40.93 19.18
CA ARG A 950 -30.65 39.67 18.93
C ARG A 950 -31.27 38.80 17.85
N LYS A 951 -32.54 39.01 17.50
CA LYS A 951 -33.29 38.17 16.52
C LYS A 951 -32.55 37.99 15.21
N GLN A 952 -31.95 39.05 14.66
CA GLN A 952 -31.22 38.94 13.39
C GLN A 952 -29.95 38.08 13.52
N SER A 953 -29.23 38.19 14.64
CA SER A 953 -28.03 37.39 14.90
C SER A 953 -28.37 35.90 15.07
N TYR A 954 -29.49 35.61 15.75
CA TYR A 954 -29.98 34.24 15.94
C TYR A 954 -30.47 33.63 14.63
N LEU A 955 -31.24 34.37 13.83
CA LEU A 955 -31.68 33.93 12.51
C LEU A 955 -30.53 33.68 11.52
N ASN A 956 -29.38 34.33 11.73
CA ASN A 956 -28.20 34.12 10.90
C ASN A 956 -27.40 32.88 11.32
N SER A 957 -27.61 32.36 12.53
CA SER A 957 -26.72 31.37 13.16
C SER A 957 -27.42 30.05 13.52
N TYR A 958 -28.72 30.10 13.81
CA TYR A 958 -29.60 28.97 14.09
C TYR A 958 -30.55 28.73 12.91
N ASP A 959 -30.86 27.45 12.64
CA ASP A 959 -31.76 27.07 11.56
C ASP A 959 -33.23 27.33 11.95
N ILE A 960 -33.57 27.04 13.20
CA ILE A 960 -34.88 27.31 13.81
C ILE A 960 -34.68 28.21 15.04
N VAL A 961 -35.37 29.35 15.11
CA VAL A 961 -35.36 30.25 16.26
C VAL A 961 -36.72 30.28 16.92
N LEU A 962 -36.77 29.98 18.21
CA LEU A 962 -37.98 29.96 19.04
C LEU A 962 -38.01 31.21 19.91
N ILE A 963 -38.93 32.14 19.61
CA ILE A 963 -39.01 33.44 20.29
C ILE A 963 -39.93 33.33 21.50
N LYS A 964 -39.38 33.55 22.70
CA LYS A 964 -40.11 33.50 23.99
C LYS A 964 -41.00 32.26 24.13
N ASP A 965 -40.57 31.16 23.54
CA ASP A 965 -41.20 29.87 23.71
C ASP A 965 -40.77 29.33 25.08
N GLU A 966 -41.65 28.66 25.82
CA GLU A 966 -41.36 28.01 27.12
C GLU A 966 -41.63 26.50 27.05
N THR A 967 -41.73 25.96 25.82
CA THR A 967 -42.10 24.58 25.52
C THR A 967 -41.01 23.82 24.76
N MET A 968 -41.16 22.51 24.72
CA MET A 968 -40.42 21.55 23.90
C MET A 968 -41.29 21.06 22.72
N ASP A 969 -42.33 21.78 22.34
CA ASP A 969 -43.28 21.33 21.31
C ASP A 969 -42.63 21.19 19.92
N VAL A 970 -41.73 22.12 19.56
CA VAL A 970 -40.97 22.04 18.30
C VAL A 970 -39.94 20.91 18.33
N PRO A 971 -39.06 20.78 19.36
CA PRO A 971 -38.19 19.61 19.50
C PRO A 971 -38.97 18.28 19.49
N ASN A 972 -40.09 18.18 20.22
CA ASN A 972 -40.92 16.98 20.24
C ASN A 972 -41.56 16.70 18.88
N GLY A 973 -42.06 17.72 18.18
CA GLY A 973 -42.64 17.56 16.85
C GLY A 973 -41.61 17.13 15.80
N ILE A 974 -40.37 17.58 15.94
CA ILE A 974 -39.24 17.10 15.13
C ILE A 974 -38.92 15.65 15.46
N LEU A 975 -38.85 15.28 16.75
CA LEU A 975 -38.64 13.89 17.14
C LEU A 975 -39.76 12.98 16.62
N ASP A 976 -41.02 13.39 16.72
CA ASP A 976 -42.15 12.62 16.17
C ASP A 976 -42.03 12.41 14.66
N PHE A 977 -41.58 13.44 13.93
CA PHE A 977 -41.35 13.33 12.49
C PHE A 977 -40.21 12.36 12.15
N LEU A 978 -39.13 12.40 12.94
CA LEU A 978 -37.99 11.51 12.78
C LEU A 978 -38.32 10.07 13.20
N VAL A 979 -39.27 9.90 14.13
CA VAL A 979 -39.76 8.60 14.63
C VAL A 979 -40.89 8.03 13.78
N ALA A 980 -41.61 8.84 13.01
CA ALA A 980 -42.71 8.39 12.16
C ALA A 980 -42.22 7.33 11.17
N ASP A 981 -42.47 6.06 11.51
CA ASP A 981 -42.16 4.88 10.71
C ASP A 981 -42.77 5.00 9.30
N LYS A 982 -42.06 4.43 8.32
CA LYS A 982 -42.62 4.13 7.00
C LYS A 982 -43.70 3.05 7.07
#